data_AF-A0A836B8G1-F1
#
_entry.id   AF-A0A836B8G1-F1
#
_cell.length_a   1.000
_cell.length_b   1.000
_cell.length_c   1.000
_cell.angle_alpha   90.00
_cell.angle_beta   90.00
_cell.angle_gamma   90.00
#
_symmetry.space_group_name_H-M   'P 1'
#
loop_
_entity.id
_entity.type
_entity.pdbx_description
1 polymer ?
#
loop_
_entity_poly.entity_id
_entity_poly.type
_entity_poly.pdbx_seq_one_letter_code
_entity_poly.pdbx_strand_id
1 'polypeptide(L)'
;MTRLRLSPSLIWLILALHHAYGATEPFNLETEDEALTPQRVHAALLRIGPDHRLAAALLSQPAVNGRFASPQVRDGIPADVECDPVTRCDSQNVCARVCKRGSVRVDPWLQRVVDYQWRLSRAQPLCLAQILGTHNSAITLADGYGMHDQLYTSYLQALNLVPAGGQGLVTNNQVLSLTDQLNLGVRFVELDVHWIQSGLHIAHCGGFHSPRLNALVAALSAVAAWFGHPPVEWDAETLGCSPSLSSLPAKDQRLFADAVGEVAAWLAAPGREQEFVVLYMDNQMDLAAWGRVPELLAQVTAALPPGAILTPPQLQDIIQELGGALPSIEALVRRYGKRVLVVSGSDYGAAMAATAFDHSLPPCGLTEPLFQRFMGAPSCSFAAWRPGHPALPVIAGRLLRTPTCHLTYGPYNCSLARGDNTPQLDARLLPGAVSCGINVPAPDLLTPQLLAAAVWSWAPGHLLPGLHHHRLLGPDHHPLEGQQERLRLRRRRLHKQQQRQKQQRGAGGVEEEEEEEEDEVEEELEEEQESCAVMRSSDGRWEVRRCADAAFAACRRDAGPAHLHDDPDSTPEDGAAAWAVVSALAACPPGYVPGAPHTAREGHDLQQRLLAAAEAVEAAEAVEEESVVTNAGVGAMAVAADAGGDVRGEAGVAAVATEVSLSRRLRLLQANKAAGGLRAPAHRDPTAFVFDAAAVAARWAV
;
A
#
# COMPACT_ATOMS: atom_id res chain seq x y z
N MET A 1 -31.13 44.95 2.97
CA MET A 1 -31.31 43.99 1.85
C MET A 1 -29.97 43.33 1.59
N THR A 2 -29.74 42.16 2.19
CA THR A 2 -28.46 41.45 2.16
C THR A 2 -28.45 40.50 0.97
N ARG A 3 -27.47 40.66 0.08
CA ARG A 3 -27.32 39.85 -1.15
C ARG A 3 -26.86 38.44 -0.78
N LEU A 4 -27.60 37.42 -1.20
CA LEU A 4 -27.13 36.03 -1.15
C LEU A 4 -26.11 35.84 -2.28
N ARG A 5 -24.83 35.68 -1.95
CA ARG A 5 -23.82 35.29 -2.94
C ARG A 5 -23.78 33.77 -2.97
N LEU A 6 -24.42 33.16 -3.97
CA LEU A 6 -24.16 31.75 -4.31
C LEU A 6 -22.69 31.66 -4.72
N SER A 7 -21.98 30.62 -4.28
CA SER A 7 -20.60 30.43 -4.71
C SER A 7 -20.58 30.12 -6.22
N PRO A 8 -19.60 30.65 -6.98
CA PRO A 8 -19.43 30.30 -8.39
C PRO A 8 -19.35 28.77 -8.61
N SER A 9 -18.84 28.01 -7.63
CA SER A 9 -18.81 26.53 -7.64
C SER A 9 -20.21 25.91 -7.77
N LEU A 10 -21.20 26.44 -7.05
CA LEU A 10 -22.56 25.91 -7.07
C LEU A 10 -23.28 26.25 -8.38
N ILE A 11 -23.01 27.44 -8.95
CA ILE A 11 -23.54 27.84 -10.26
C ILE A 11 -22.97 26.92 -11.36
N TRP A 12 -21.67 26.64 -11.30
CA TRP A 12 -21.00 25.73 -12.24
C TRP A 12 -21.54 24.30 -12.13
N LEU A 13 -21.72 23.78 -10.91
CA LEU A 13 -22.31 22.46 -10.68
C LEU A 13 -23.73 22.38 -11.25
N ILE A 14 -24.56 23.40 -11.05
CA ILE A 14 -25.92 23.48 -11.61
C ILE A 14 -25.88 23.49 -13.15
N LEU A 15 -24.98 24.26 -13.77
CA LEU A 15 -24.85 24.33 -15.23
C LEU A 15 -24.31 23.03 -15.84
N ALA A 16 -23.31 22.40 -15.20
CA ALA A 16 -22.77 21.12 -15.62
C ALA A 16 -23.82 19.99 -15.53
N LEU A 17 -24.60 19.98 -14.45
CA LEU A 17 -25.73 19.08 -14.29
C LEU A 17 -26.84 19.36 -15.33
N HIS A 18 -27.12 20.63 -15.64
CA HIS A 18 -28.10 20.99 -16.67
C HIS A 18 -27.70 20.45 -18.05
N HIS A 19 -26.40 20.48 -18.38
CA HIS A 19 -25.87 19.92 -19.62
C HIS A 19 -25.89 18.38 -19.64
N ALA A 20 -25.59 17.74 -18.51
CA ALA A 20 -25.63 16.28 -18.37
C ALA A 20 -27.06 15.69 -18.47
N TYR A 21 -28.09 16.48 -18.17
CA TYR A 21 -29.50 16.04 -18.20
C TYR A 21 -30.24 16.31 -19.52
N GLY A 22 -29.55 16.76 -20.58
CA GLY A 22 -30.12 16.82 -21.94
C GLY A 22 -31.31 17.77 -22.12
N ALA A 23 -31.44 18.79 -21.27
CA ALA A 23 -32.45 19.83 -21.45
C ALA A 23 -32.13 20.64 -22.73
N THR A 24 -33.08 20.66 -23.67
CA THR A 24 -32.93 21.29 -25.00
C THR A 24 -33.13 22.81 -25.00
N GLU A 25 -33.44 23.42 -23.86
CA GLU A 25 -33.59 24.87 -23.76
C GLU A 25 -32.36 25.53 -23.12
N PRO A 26 -31.80 26.59 -23.74
CA PRO A 26 -30.63 27.27 -23.20
C PRO A 26 -30.99 27.98 -21.89
N PHE A 27 -30.27 27.64 -20.81
CA PHE A 27 -30.30 28.38 -19.55
C PHE A 27 -29.53 29.71 -19.73
N ASN A 28 -30.17 30.70 -20.34
CA ASN A 28 -29.60 32.04 -20.53
C ASN A 28 -29.56 32.80 -19.20
N LEU A 29 -28.41 32.79 -18.53
CA LEU A 29 -28.05 33.80 -17.55
C LEU A 29 -27.54 35.03 -18.31
N GLU A 30 -28.45 35.89 -18.76
CA GLU A 30 -28.06 37.16 -19.38
C GLU A 30 -27.39 38.06 -18.33
N THR A 31 -26.09 38.31 -18.52
CA THR A 31 -25.23 39.35 -17.93
C THR A 31 -24.71 39.13 -16.50
N GLU A 32 -23.38 39.24 -16.36
CA GLU A 32 -22.60 39.07 -15.12
C GLU A 32 -22.85 40.17 -14.05
N ASP A 33 -23.64 41.20 -14.36
CA ASP A 33 -23.93 42.33 -13.47
C ASP A 33 -25.29 42.28 -12.77
N GLU A 34 -26.20 41.37 -13.14
CA GLU A 34 -27.49 41.23 -12.47
C GLU A 34 -27.40 40.24 -11.30
N ALA A 35 -27.32 40.77 -10.07
CA ALA A 35 -27.31 39.97 -8.85
C ALA A 35 -28.47 38.97 -8.81
N LEU A 36 -28.15 37.66 -8.71
CA LEU A 36 -29.09 36.58 -8.40
C LEU A 36 -29.82 36.88 -7.09
N THR A 37 -31.03 37.42 -7.16
CA THR A 37 -31.86 37.63 -5.98
C THR A 37 -32.48 36.30 -5.53
N PRO A 38 -32.70 36.09 -4.22
CA PRO A 38 -33.39 34.91 -3.72
C PRO A 38 -34.73 34.66 -4.41
N GLN A 39 -35.46 35.71 -4.80
CA GLN A 39 -36.71 35.58 -5.55
C GLN A 39 -36.53 35.03 -6.97
N ARG A 40 -35.45 35.36 -7.67
CA ARG A 40 -35.17 34.83 -9.02
C ARG A 40 -34.70 33.38 -8.98
N VAL A 41 -33.87 33.02 -8.01
CA VAL A 41 -33.47 31.61 -7.78
C VAL A 41 -34.70 30.78 -7.42
N HIS A 42 -35.56 31.28 -6.54
CA HIS A 42 -36.83 30.64 -6.20
C HIS A 42 -37.74 30.47 -7.43
N ALA A 43 -37.89 31.51 -8.26
CA ALA A 43 -38.68 31.43 -9.48
C ALA A 43 -38.09 30.47 -10.53
N ALA A 44 -36.76 30.37 -10.64
CA ALA A 44 -36.09 29.40 -11.51
C ALA A 44 -36.30 27.96 -11.02
N LEU A 45 -36.15 27.71 -9.71
CA LEU A 45 -36.37 26.38 -9.12
C LEU A 45 -37.82 25.90 -9.25
N LEU A 46 -38.79 26.80 -9.13
CA LEU A 46 -40.21 26.48 -9.36
C LEU A 46 -40.53 26.13 -10.82
N ARG A 47 -39.71 26.55 -11.80
CA ARG A 47 -39.86 26.18 -13.22
C ARG A 47 -39.33 24.78 -13.52
N ILE A 48 -38.42 24.24 -12.70
CA ILE A 48 -37.81 22.92 -12.90
C ILE A 48 -38.79 21.79 -12.53
N GLY A 49 -39.76 22.04 -11.63
CA GLY A 49 -40.85 21.11 -11.36
C GLY A 49 -41.46 21.24 -9.95
N PRO A 50 -42.63 20.61 -9.71
CA PRO A 50 -43.35 20.69 -8.44
C PRO A 50 -42.63 20.01 -7.26
N ASP A 51 -41.69 19.09 -7.52
CA ASP A 51 -40.94 18.35 -6.50
C ASP A 51 -39.85 19.19 -5.80
N HIS A 52 -39.53 20.38 -6.33
CA HIS A 52 -38.55 21.31 -5.75
C HIS A 52 -39.15 22.30 -4.74
N ARG A 53 -40.42 22.13 -4.35
CA ARG A 53 -41.09 22.97 -3.33
C ARG A 53 -40.38 22.94 -1.97
N LEU A 54 -39.69 21.85 -1.64
CA LEU A 54 -38.89 21.73 -0.41
C LEU A 54 -37.62 22.60 -0.45
N ALA A 55 -36.90 22.63 -1.59
CA ALA A 55 -35.78 23.56 -1.81
C ALA A 55 -36.25 25.02 -1.77
N ALA A 56 -37.38 25.31 -2.40
CA ALA A 56 -38.00 26.63 -2.35
C ALA A 56 -38.36 27.07 -0.91
N ALA A 57 -38.85 26.14 -0.08
CA ALA A 57 -39.15 26.39 1.33
C ALA A 57 -37.87 26.57 2.19
N LEU A 58 -36.83 25.76 1.98
CA LEU A 58 -35.55 25.87 2.67
C LEU A 58 -34.81 27.18 2.34
N LEU A 59 -34.84 27.60 1.08
CA LEU A 59 -34.29 28.89 0.63
C LEU A 59 -35.10 30.10 1.12
N SER A 60 -36.35 29.89 1.53
CA SER A 60 -37.23 30.93 2.09
C SER A 60 -37.15 31.06 3.62
N GLN A 61 -36.39 30.20 4.30
CA GLN A 61 -36.08 30.43 5.71
C GLN A 61 -35.26 31.72 5.85
N PRO A 62 -35.58 32.59 6.83
CA PRO A 62 -34.89 33.87 6.97
C PRO A 62 -33.42 33.61 7.28
N ALA A 63 -32.56 33.90 6.31
CA ALA A 63 -31.13 34.06 6.55
C ALA A 63 -30.97 35.17 7.60
N VAL A 64 -30.73 34.80 8.85
CA VAL A 64 -30.47 35.76 9.92
C VAL A 64 -29.22 36.54 9.50
N ASN A 65 -29.40 37.81 9.11
CA ASN A 65 -28.38 38.70 8.56
C ASN A 65 -27.75 38.29 7.21
N GLY A 66 -28.47 37.56 6.34
CA GLY A 66 -27.98 37.24 4.99
C GLY A 66 -26.82 36.23 4.95
N ARG A 67 -26.55 35.55 6.07
CA ARG A 67 -25.68 34.38 6.13
C ARG A 67 -26.60 33.17 6.35
N PHE A 68 -26.43 32.12 5.57
CA PHE A 68 -26.84 30.79 6.04
C PHE A 68 -26.01 30.55 7.29
N ALA A 69 -26.62 30.64 8.48
CA ALA A 69 -25.98 30.15 9.67
C ALA A 69 -25.83 28.64 9.44
N SER A 70 -24.62 28.16 9.11
CA SER A 70 -24.28 26.77 9.38
C SER A 70 -23.94 26.74 10.87
N PRO A 71 -24.87 26.39 11.78
CA PRO A 71 -24.65 26.53 13.21
C PRO A 71 -23.93 25.31 13.78
N GLN A 72 -23.54 24.35 12.95
CA GLN A 72 -22.90 23.13 13.39
C GLN A 72 -21.50 23.08 12.81
N VAL A 73 -20.53 23.22 13.70
CA VAL A 73 -19.16 22.78 13.45
C VAL A 73 -19.25 21.31 13.07
N ARG A 74 -18.94 20.98 11.81
CA ARG A 74 -18.91 19.59 11.35
C ARG A 74 -17.93 18.81 12.22
N ASP A 75 -18.32 17.65 12.73
CA ASP A 75 -17.33 16.76 13.33
C ASP A 75 -16.54 16.06 12.23
N GLY A 76 -15.26 16.41 12.09
CA GLY A 76 -14.36 15.91 11.06
C GLY A 76 -13.37 14.86 11.56
N ILE A 77 -13.38 14.54 12.85
CA ILE A 77 -12.49 13.54 13.45
C ILE A 77 -13.16 12.17 13.31
N PRO A 78 -12.56 11.20 12.61
CA PRO A 78 -13.10 9.84 12.54
C PRO A 78 -13.25 9.20 13.94
N ALA A 79 -14.23 8.30 14.09
CA ALA A 79 -14.55 7.68 15.37
C ALA A 79 -13.40 6.84 15.96
N ASP A 80 -12.51 6.32 15.10
CA ASP A 80 -11.33 5.53 15.42
C ASP A 80 -10.07 6.38 15.66
N VAL A 81 -10.17 7.72 15.61
CA VAL A 81 -9.03 8.63 15.77
C VAL A 81 -9.09 9.34 17.11
N GLU A 82 -8.07 9.11 17.94
CA GLU A 82 -7.81 9.91 19.13
C GLU A 82 -6.78 11.00 18.85
N CYS A 83 -7.11 12.26 19.19
CA CYS A 83 -6.22 13.40 19.00
C CYS A 83 -6.66 14.58 19.87
N ASP A 84 -5.89 15.68 19.84
CA ASP A 84 -6.31 16.93 20.48
C ASP A 84 -7.21 17.71 19.49
N PRO A 85 -8.52 17.87 19.74
CA PRO A 85 -9.42 18.50 18.79
C PRO A 85 -9.22 20.02 18.74
N VAL A 86 -9.30 20.60 17.54
CA VAL A 86 -9.34 22.05 17.31
C VAL A 86 -10.43 22.40 16.30
N THR A 87 -10.97 23.62 16.38
CA THR A 87 -11.91 24.14 15.39
C THR A 87 -11.15 24.87 14.29
N ARG A 88 -11.34 24.44 13.05
CA ARG A 88 -10.84 25.09 11.84
C ARG A 88 -12.02 25.72 11.12
N CYS A 89 -11.88 26.98 10.68
CA CYS A 89 -12.88 27.68 9.88
C CYS A 89 -12.24 28.25 8.60
N ASP A 90 -13.01 28.32 7.53
CA ASP A 90 -12.63 29.05 6.31
C ASP A 90 -12.94 30.55 6.41
N SER A 91 -12.71 31.28 5.33
CA SER A 91 -13.03 32.71 5.27
C SER A 91 -14.54 33.02 5.18
N GLN A 92 -15.38 32.01 4.94
CA GLN A 92 -16.84 32.13 4.98
C GLN A 92 -17.42 31.76 6.35
N ASN A 93 -16.55 31.43 7.32
CA ASN A 93 -16.93 31.05 8.67
C ASN A 93 -17.73 29.73 8.73
N VAL A 94 -17.49 28.83 7.77
CA VAL A 94 -17.87 27.42 7.84
C VAL A 94 -16.73 26.68 8.55
N CYS A 95 -17.08 25.90 9.57
CA CYS A 95 -16.09 25.31 10.46
C CYS A 95 -16.24 23.79 10.60
N ALA A 96 -15.12 23.12 10.85
CA ALA A 96 -15.05 21.72 11.23
C ALA A 96 -14.18 21.51 12.48
N ARG A 97 -14.51 20.50 13.28
CA ARG A 97 -13.68 19.97 14.35
C ARG A 97 -12.70 18.99 13.71
N VAL A 98 -11.41 19.25 13.85
CA VAL A 98 -10.32 18.47 13.25
C VAL A 98 -9.25 18.17 14.31
N CYS A 99 -8.37 17.23 14.03
CA CYS A 99 -7.21 17.02 14.88
C CYS A 99 -6.24 18.19 14.77
N LYS A 100 -5.71 18.65 15.90
CA LYS A 100 -4.56 19.55 15.92
C LYS A 100 -3.41 18.84 15.20
N ARG A 101 -2.77 19.53 14.26
CA ARG A 101 -1.63 19.02 13.50
C ARG A 101 -0.58 18.38 14.44
N GLY A 102 -0.27 17.11 14.20
CA GLY A 102 0.71 16.33 14.97
C GLY A 102 0.21 15.78 16.30
N SER A 103 -1.09 15.85 16.59
CA SER A 103 -1.67 15.38 17.87
C SER A 103 -2.32 14.01 17.82
N VAL A 104 -2.38 13.38 16.63
CA VAL A 104 -2.95 12.04 16.50
C VAL A 104 -2.16 11.05 17.35
N ARG A 105 -2.90 10.32 18.19
CA ARG A 105 -2.34 9.28 19.06
C ARG A 105 -2.29 7.97 18.29
N VAL A 106 -1.13 7.35 18.33
CA VAL A 106 -0.90 6.04 17.74
C VAL A 106 -0.66 5.05 18.88
N ASP A 107 -1.28 3.89 18.80
CA ASP A 107 -1.04 2.82 19.75
C ASP A 107 0.48 2.51 19.84
N PRO A 108 1.06 2.38 21.03
CA PRO A 108 2.51 2.16 21.16
C PRO A 108 3.02 0.89 20.47
N TRP A 109 2.22 -0.18 20.39
CA TRP A 109 2.59 -1.36 19.60
C TRP A 109 2.61 -1.03 18.11
N LEU A 110 1.58 -0.34 17.60
CA LEU A 110 1.52 0.05 16.20
C LEU A 110 2.70 0.95 15.80
N GLN A 111 3.04 1.95 16.63
CA GLN A 111 4.20 2.82 16.41
C GLN A 111 5.49 2.00 16.27
N ARG A 112 5.76 1.08 17.21
CA ARG A 112 6.98 0.27 17.19
C ARG A 112 7.06 -0.64 15.97
N VAL A 113 5.93 -1.21 15.55
CA VAL A 113 5.86 -2.08 14.38
C VAL A 113 6.09 -1.29 13.10
N VAL A 114 5.50 -0.11 12.96
CA VAL A 114 5.73 0.78 11.82
C VAL A 114 7.19 1.22 11.76
N ASP A 115 7.80 1.59 12.90
CA ASP A 115 9.22 1.93 12.97
C ASP A 115 10.11 0.74 12.57
N TYR A 116 9.74 -0.48 12.97
CA TYR A 116 10.46 -1.70 12.58
C TYR A 116 10.35 -1.98 11.08
N GLN A 117 9.14 -1.90 10.50
CA GLN A 117 8.93 -2.04 9.05
C GLN A 117 9.71 -1.00 8.27
N TRP A 118 9.73 0.24 8.75
CA TRP A 118 10.48 1.30 8.10
C TRP A 118 11.98 1.00 8.12
N ARG A 119 12.54 0.48 9.22
CA ARG A 119 13.94 0.05 9.27
C ARG A 119 14.26 -1.07 8.29
N LEU A 120 13.38 -2.06 8.16
CA LEU A 120 13.54 -3.14 7.19
C LEU A 120 13.45 -2.64 5.75
N SER A 121 12.48 -1.76 5.49
CA SER A 121 12.23 -1.18 4.18
C SER A 121 13.39 -0.32 3.70
N ARG A 122 13.90 0.57 4.55
CA ARG A 122 14.97 1.51 4.17
C ARG A 122 16.34 0.85 3.98
N ALA A 123 16.52 -0.37 4.49
CA ALA A 123 17.71 -1.19 4.21
C ALA A 123 17.71 -1.75 2.78
N GLN A 124 16.54 -1.83 2.12
CA GLN A 124 16.44 -2.27 0.73
C GLN A 124 16.91 -1.18 -0.24
N PRO A 125 17.35 -1.54 -1.47
CA PRO A 125 17.56 -0.58 -2.55
C PRO A 125 16.31 0.29 -2.76
N LEU A 126 16.49 1.57 -3.09
CA LEU A 126 15.40 2.56 -3.20
C LEU A 126 14.18 2.04 -3.97
N CYS A 127 14.39 1.36 -5.10
CA CYS A 127 13.31 0.89 -5.96
C CYS A 127 12.61 -0.39 -5.48
N LEU A 128 13.07 -0.99 -4.38
CA LEU A 128 12.52 -2.19 -3.74
C LEU A 128 12.03 -1.91 -2.32
N ALA A 129 12.28 -0.70 -1.79
CA ALA A 129 11.79 -0.29 -0.49
C ALA A 129 10.26 -0.17 -0.51
N GLN A 130 9.60 -0.70 0.53
CA GLN A 130 8.17 -0.55 0.76
C GLN A 130 7.89 0.73 1.56
N ILE A 131 7.34 1.73 0.89
CA ILE A 131 7.15 3.09 1.37
C ILE A 131 5.65 3.35 1.42
N LEU A 132 5.06 3.41 2.62
CA LEU A 132 3.66 3.79 2.75
C LEU A 132 3.47 5.21 2.20
N GLY A 133 2.53 5.35 1.27
CA GLY A 133 2.14 6.64 0.70
C GLY A 133 0.72 7.02 1.07
N THR A 134 0.32 8.21 0.63
CA THR A 134 -1.05 8.71 0.67
C THR A 134 -1.36 9.41 -0.65
N HIS A 135 -2.60 9.29 -1.12
CA HIS A 135 -3.07 10.00 -2.30
C HIS A 135 -3.56 11.40 -1.90
N ASN A 136 -3.17 12.39 -2.71
CA ASN A 136 -3.43 13.82 -2.55
C ASN A 136 -3.22 14.29 -1.11
N SER A 137 -2.00 14.05 -0.61
CA SER A 137 -1.69 14.01 0.83
C SER A 137 -2.00 15.32 1.55
N ALA A 138 -1.95 16.45 0.84
CA ALA A 138 -2.24 17.78 1.39
C ALA A 138 -3.69 18.26 1.20
N ILE A 139 -4.54 17.50 0.51
CA ILE A 139 -5.97 17.79 0.36
C ILE A 139 -6.72 17.23 1.57
N THR A 140 -6.50 17.89 2.71
CA THR A 140 -6.90 17.38 4.03
C THR A 140 -8.05 18.17 4.66
N LEU A 141 -8.95 17.49 5.38
CA LEU A 141 -9.95 18.20 6.18
C LEU A 141 -9.31 19.09 7.26
N ALA A 142 -8.14 18.70 7.80
CA ALA A 142 -7.36 19.50 8.73
C ALA A 142 -6.96 20.89 8.17
N ASP A 143 -6.79 21.01 6.85
CA ASP A 143 -6.48 22.26 6.18
C ASP A 143 -7.71 22.98 5.60
N GLY A 144 -8.87 22.30 5.58
CA GLY A 144 -10.16 22.87 5.26
C GLY A 144 -10.89 22.26 4.05
N TYR A 145 -10.24 21.35 3.32
CA TYR A 145 -10.86 20.64 2.21
C TYR A 145 -12.06 19.83 2.71
N GLY A 146 -13.17 19.80 1.97
CA GLY A 146 -14.39 19.10 2.40
C GLY A 146 -15.23 19.81 3.47
N MET A 147 -14.83 20.98 3.98
CA MET A 147 -15.60 21.65 5.06
C MET A 147 -17.05 21.97 4.66
N HIS A 148 -17.32 22.21 3.38
CA HIS A 148 -18.67 22.52 2.89
C HIS A 148 -19.44 21.28 2.41
N ASP A 149 -18.88 20.06 2.50
CA ASP A 149 -19.50 18.85 1.93
C ASP A 149 -20.91 18.60 2.45
N GLN A 150 -21.13 18.70 3.76
CA GLN A 150 -22.46 18.51 4.36
C GLN A 150 -23.45 19.58 3.89
N LEU A 151 -23.00 20.83 3.79
CA LEU A 151 -23.81 21.95 3.32
C LEU A 151 -24.21 21.74 1.86
N TYR A 152 -23.26 21.42 0.99
CA TYR A 152 -23.52 21.19 -0.43
C TYR A 152 -24.33 19.91 -0.67
N THR A 153 -24.13 18.87 0.15
CA THR A 153 -24.97 17.67 0.11
C THR A 153 -26.42 18.02 0.44
N SER A 154 -26.66 18.88 1.44
CA SER A 154 -28.02 19.33 1.77
C SER A 154 -28.66 20.11 0.61
N TYR A 155 -27.87 20.86 -0.18
CA TYR A 155 -28.37 21.54 -1.37
C TYR A 155 -28.74 20.54 -2.47
N LEU A 156 -27.88 19.55 -2.73
CA LEU A 156 -28.18 18.49 -3.70
C LEU A 156 -29.43 17.69 -3.32
N GLN A 157 -29.60 17.40 -2.03
CA GLN A 157 -30.80 16.73 -1.51
C GLN A 157 -32.05 17.59 -1.67
N ALA A 158 -31.97 18.89 -1.34
CA ALA A 158 -33.09 19.81 -1.53
C ALA A 158 -33.50 19.92 -3.00
N LEU A 159 -32.53 19.80 -3.92
CA LEU A 159 -32.74 19.77 -5.36
C LEU A 159 -33.12 18.37 -5.89
N ASN A 160 -33.33 17.36 -5.05
CA ASN A 160 -33.62 15.97 -5.45
C ASN A 160 -32.57 15.36 -6.40
N LEU A 161 -31.34 15.88 -6.39
CA LEU A 161 -30.22 15.36 -7.20
C LEU A 161 -29.55 14.17 -6.50
N VAL A 162 -29.67 14.10 -5.18
CA VAL A 162 -29.22 12.99 -4.34
C VAL A 162 -30.36 12.63 -3.40
N PRO A 163 -30.76 11.36 -3.26
CA PRO A 163 -31.81 10.97 -2.33
C PRO A 163 -31.37 11.20 -0.87
N ALA A 164 -32.32 11.32 0.05
CA ALA A 164 -32.01 11.29 1.47
C ALA A 164 -31.33 9.96 1.83
N GLY A 165 -30.15 10.03 2.45
CA GLY A 165 -29.31 8.86 2.72
C GLY A 165 -28.51 8.34 1.52
N GLY A 166 -28.59 9.00 0.36
CA GLY A 166 -27.70 8.75 -0.77
C GLY A 166 -26.27 9.25 -0.52
N GLN A 167 -25.36 8.84 -1.39
CA GLN A 167 -23.96 9.27 -1.36
C GLN A 167 -23.85 10.80 -1.45
N GLY A 168 -23.27 11.39 -0.41
CA GLY A 168 -23.04 12.83 -0.32
C GLY A 168 -21.77 13.26 -1.06
N LEU A 169 -21.39 14.53 -0.84
CA LEU A 169 -20.06 14.99 -1.20
C LEU A 169 -19.04 14.49 -0.18
N VAL A 170 -17.90 14.03 -0.67
CA VAL A 170 -16.66 13.83 0.07
C VAL A 170 -15.56 14.37 -0.81
N THR A 171 -15.03 15.54 -0.47
CA THR A 171 -14.12 16.26 -1.37
C THR A 171 -12.73 16.51 -0.76
N ASN A 172 -12.43 15.84 0.35
CA ASN A 172 -11.11 15.74 0.95
C ASN A 172 -10.58 14.31 0.78
N ASN A 173 -9.32 14.17 0.36
CA ASN A 173 -8.68 12.86 0.21
C ASN A 173 -8.22 12.33 1.58
N GLN A 174 -7.76 13.22 2.44
CA GLN A 174 -7.30 12.89 3.79
C GLN A 174 -8.10 13.66 4.83
N VAL A 175 -8.17 13.14 6.05
CA VAL A 175 -8.76 13.87 7.20
C VAL A 175 -7.69 14.45 8.11
N LEU A 176 -6.54 13.78 8.20
CA LEU A 176 -5.42 14.15 9.07
C LEU A 176 -4.43 15.05 8.32
N SER A 177 -3.70 15.89 9.07
CA SER A 177 -2.67 16.77 8.50
C SER A 177 -1.48 15.97 7.93
N LEU A 178 -0.64 16.60 7.10
CA LEU A 178 0.60 15.96 6.61
C LEU A 178 1.50 15.51 7.77
N THR A 179 1.64 16.30 8.83
CA THR A 179 2.42 15.95 10.02
C THR A 179 1.89 14.68 10.68
N ASP A 180 0.56 14.55 10.79
CA ASP A 180 -0.07 13.35 11.36
C ASP A 180 0.14 12.13 10.45
N GLN A 181 -0.03 12.29 9.13
CA GLN A 181 0.25 11.23 8.14
C GLN A 181 1.72 10.76 8.22
N LEU A 182 2.68 11.69 8.30
CA LEU A 182 4.10 11.37 8.48
C LEU A 182 4.37 10.67 9.82
N ASN A 183 3.70 11.07 10.91
CA ASN A 183 3.79 10.37 12.20
C ASN A 183 3.20 8.95 12.14
N LEU A 184 2.21 8.71 11.26
CA LEU A 184 1.64 7.40 10.96
C LEU A 184 2.54 6.54 10.04
N GLY A 185 3.75 7.00 9.71
CA GLY A 185 4.70 6.22 8.90
C GLY A 185 4.62 6.45 7.40
N VAL A 186 3.82 7.40 6.92
CA VAL A 186 3.84 7.83 5.52
C VAL A 186 5.21 8.41 5.19
N ARG A 187 5.79 7.97 4.07
CA ARG A 187 7.07 8.49 3.55
C ARG A 187 7.01 8.78 2.05
N PHE A 188 5.88 8.54 1.39
CA PHE A 188 5.59 9.00 0.04
C PHE A 188 4.41 9.97 0.07
N VAL A 189 4.68 11.26 -0.12
CA VAL A 189 3.71 12.35 -0.01
C VAL A 189 3.43 12.90 -1.40
N GLU A 190 2.17 12.91 -1.81
CA GLU A 190 1.70 13.56 -3.04
C GLU A 190 1.14 14.96 -2.76
N LEU A 191 1.56 15.94 -3.56
CA LEU A 191 1.09 17.31 -3.54
C LEU A 191 0.60 17.73 -4.94
N ASP A 192 -0.72 17.80 -5.12
CA ASP A 192 -1.38 18.32 -6.32
C ASP A 192 -1.19 19.83 -6.39
N VAL A 193 -0.25 20.30 -7.20
CA VAL A 193 0.16 21.70 -7.23
C VAL A 193 -0.29 22.38 -8.51
N HIS A 194 -1.06 23.46 -8.34
CA HIS A 194 -1.62 24.25 -9.44
C HIS A 194 -1.38 25.75 -9.24
N TRP A 195 -1.25 26.47 -10.34
CA TRP A 195 -1.20 27.93 -10.34
C TRP A 195 -2.61 28.52 -10.34
N ILE A 196 -3.02 29.13 -9.24
CA ILE A 196 -4.37 29.66 -9.04
C ILE A 196 -4.26 30.98 -8.30
N GLN A 197 -5.03 32.00 -8.70
CA GLN A 197 -5.10 33.28 -8.00
C GLN A 197 -3.73 33.92 -7.72
N SER A 198 -2.82 33.83 -8.71
CA SER A 198 -1.46 34.37 -8.65
C SER A 198 -0.55 33.72 -7.59
N GLY A 199 -0.79 32.45 -7.25
CA GLY A 199 0.12 31.67 -6.42
C GLY A 199 0.01 30.16 -6.67
N LEU A 200 1.02 29.42 -6.22
CA LEU A 200 0.99 27.95 -6.21
C LEU A 200 0.19 27.45 -5.01
N HIS A 201 -0.87 26.71 -5.28
CA HIS A 201 -1.78 26.17 -4.29
C HIS A 201 -1.87 24.65 -4.41
N ILE A 202 -2.24 24.02 -3.31
CA ILE A 202 -2.69 22.64 -3.26
C ILE A 202 -4.15 22.61 -3.69
N ALA A 203 -4.49 21.86 -4.72
CA ALA A 203 -5.85 21.90 -5.26
C ALA A 203 -6.22 20.60 -5.96
N HIS A 204 -7.47 20.16 -5.79
CA HIS A 204 -8.02 19.11 -6.63
C HIS A 204 -8.53 19.75 -7.92
N CYS A 205 -7.76 19.61 -9.00
CA CYS A 205 -8.12 20.17 -10.29
C CYS A 205 -8.08 19.12 -11.39
N GLY A 206 -8.72 19.42 -12.51
CA GLY A 206 -8.67 18.59 -13.70
C GLY A 206 -9.74 17.50 -13.70
N GLY A 207 -9.47 16.44 -14.48
CA GLY A 207 -10.46 15.43 -14.86
C GLY A 207 -11.27 15.78 -16.12
N PHE A 208 -11.04 16.96 -16.70
CA PHE A 208 -11.61 17.39 -17.98
C PHE A 208 -10.51 17.72 -18.98
N HIS A 209 -9.95 16.70 -19.64
CA HIS A 209 -8.96 16.90 -20.68
C HIS A 209 -9.63 17.32 -22.00
N SER A 210 -9.56 18.61 -22.35
CA SER A 210 -10.13 19.13 -23.60
C SER A 210 -9.09 19.89 -24.42
N PRO A 211 -8.42 19.22 -25.38
CA PRO A 211 -7.45 19.87 -26.27
C PRO A 211 -8.04 21.06 -27.04
N ARG A 212 -9.35 21.00 -27.35
CA ARG A 212 -10.06 22.08 -28.04
C ARG A 212 -10.24 23.31 -27.16
N LEU A 213 -10.61 23.10 -25.88
CA LEU A 213 -10.72 24.20 -24.92
C LEU A 213 -9.36 24.83 -24.68
N ASN A 214 -8.31 24.02 -24.50
CA ASN A 214 -6.94 24.49 -24.31
C ASN A 214 -6.46 25.32 -25.51
N ALA A 215 -6.75 24.87 -26.74
CA ALA A 215 -6.40 25.62 -27.96
C ALA A 215 -7.15 26.97 -28.05
N LEU A 216 -8.42 27.01 -27.66
CA LEU A 216 -9.20 28.26 -27.62
C LEU A 216 -8.61 29.25 -26.61
N VAL A 217 -8.30 28.78 -25.39
CA VAL A 217 -7.73 29.66 -24.35
C VAL A 217 -6.35 30.16 -24.76
N ALA A 218 -5.52 29.32 -25.36
CA ALA A 218 -4.23 29.74 -25.91
C ALA A 218 -4.38 30.83 -26.98
N ALA A 219 -5.37 30.71 -27.88
CA ALA A 219 -5.65 31.73 -28.88
C ALA A 219 -6.11 33.05 -28.24
N LEU A 220 -6.98 32.99 -27.21
CA LEU A 220 -7.42 34.17 -26.46
C LEU A 220 -6.25 34.83 -25.73
N SER A 221 -5.36 34.04 -25.11
CA SER A 221 -4.14 34.54 -24.45
C SER A 221 -3.21 35.26 -25.44
N ALA A 222 -3.02 34.70 -26.65
CA ALA A 222 -2.22 35.34 -27.69
C ALA A 222 -2.82 36.68 -28.14
N VAL A 223 -4.15 36.75 -28.30
CA VAL A 223 -4.86 38.00 -28.61
C VAL A 223 -4.72 39.00 -27.46
N ALA A 224 -4.90 38.58 -26.21
CA ALA A 224 -4.72 39.43 -25.04
C ALA A 224 -3.31 40.04 -24.98
N ALA A 225 -2.28 39.24 -25.27
CA ALA A 225 -0.90 39.69 -25.35
C ALA A 225 -0.69 40.76 -26.44
N TRP A 226 -1.35 40.66 -27.60
CA TRP A 226 -1.31 41.71 -28.64
C TRP A 226 -1.88 43.05 -28.17
N PHE A 227 -2.80 43.04 -27.21
CA PHE A 227 -3.34 44.23 -26.58
C PHE A 227 -2.58 44.67 -25.31
N GLY A 228 -1.44 44.04 -24.99
CA GLY A 228 -0.64 44.37 -23.82
C GLY A 228 -1.22 43.88 -22.49
N HIS A 229 -2.19 42.96 -22.54
CA HIS A 229 -2.70 42.28 -21.35
C HIS A 229 -1.81 41.08 -21.00
N PRO A 230 -1.75 40.69 -19.71
CA PRO A 230 -1.05 39.47 -19.30
C PRO A 230 -1.67 38.23 -19.96
N PRO A 231 -0.89 37.14 -20.11
CA PRO A 231 -1.41 35.88 -20.62
C PRO A 231 -2.54 35.35 -19.73
N VAL A 232 -3.47 34.63 -20.35
CA VAL A 232 -4.53 33.93 -19.64
C VAL A 232 -3.94 32.67 -19.00
N GLU A 233 -3.82 32.69 -17.67
CA GLU A 233 -3.31 31.58 -16.85
C GLU A 233 -4.47 30.70 -16.39
N TRP A 234 -5.11 30.03 -17.34
CA TRP A 234 -6.23 29.13 -17.12
C TRP A 234 -6.34 28.13 -18.27
N ASP A 235 -6.77 26.91 -18.00
CA ASP A 235 -7.06 25.88 -19.00
C ASP A 235 -8.04 24.82 -18.46
N ALA A 236 -8.27 23.78 -19.25
CA ALA A 236 -9.17 22.69 -18.87
C ALA A 236 -8.68 21.90 -17.65
N GLU A 237 -7.38 21.92 -17.35
CA GLU A 237 -6.77 21.22 -16.21
C GLU A 237 -6.95 21.99 -14.91
N THR A 238 -7.07 23.31 -14.98
CA THR A 238 -7.43 24.15 -13.83
C THR A 238 -8.94 24.22 -13.57
N LEU A 239 -9.75 23.48 -14.32
CA LEU A 239 -11.17 23.31 -13.96
C LEU A 239 -11.27 22.63 -12.60
N GLY A 240 -12.09 23.22 -11.73
CA GLY A 240 -12.24 22.76 -10.35
C GLY A 240 -11.20 23.29 -9.37
N CYS A 241 -10.18 24.01 -9.84
CA CYS A 241 -9.34 24.87 -9.00
C CYS A 241 -10.10 26.11 -8.54
N SER A 242 -10.69 26.83 -9.50
CA SER A 242 -11.42 28.08 -9.30
C SER A 242 -12.55 28.20 -10.33
N PRO A 243 -13.83 28.04 -9.94
CA PRO A 243 -14.28 27.69 -8.58
C PRO A 243 -13.76 26.34 -8.10
N SER A 244 -13.52 26.21 -6.79
CA SER A 244 -13.04 24.97 -6.19
C SER A 244 -14.12 23.88 -6.19
N LEU A 245 -13.74 22.66 -6.55
CA LEU A 245 -14.53 21.44 -6.34
C LEU A 245 -14.27 20.76 -4.98
N SER A 246 -13.33 21.26 -4.18
CA SER A 246 -12.94 20.65 -2.91
C SER A 246 -13.74 21.14 -1.69
N SER A 247 -14.98 21.61 -1.92
CA SER A 247 -15.86 22.17 -0.88
C SER A 247 -15.17 23.16 0.08
N LEU A 248 -14.30 24.01 -0.49
CA LEU A 248 -13.52 25.04 0.18
C LEU A 248 -13.41 26.24 -0.79
N PRO A 249 -13.51 27.51 -0.34
CA PRO A 249 -13.29 28.63 -1.24
C PRO A 249 -11.89 28.59 -1.86
N ALA A 250 -11.77 28.92 -3.16
CA ALA A 250 -10.48 28.82 -3.88
C ALA A 250 -9.34 29.61 -3.20
N LYS A 251 -9.65 30.77 -2.62
CA LYS A 251 -8.68 31.61 -1.89
C LYS A 251 -8.24 31.05 -0.53
N ASP A 252 -8.97 30.06 -0.02
CA ASP A 252 -8.68 29.39 1.25
C ASP A 252 -7.96 28.06 1.00
N GLN A 253 -7.76 27.66 -0.27
CA GLN A 253 -6.90 26.53 -0.60
C GLN A 253 -5.50 26.77 -0.06
N ARG A 254 -4.87 25.69 0.38
CA ARG A 254 -3.57 25.74 1.03
C ARG A 254 -2.48 26.15 0.04
N LEU A 255 -1.53 26.98 0.45
CA LEU A 255 -0.36 27.30 -0.37
C LEU A 255 0.58 26.09 -0.49
N PHE A 256 1.17 25.90 -1.66
CA PHE A 256 2.18 24.86 -1.89
C PHE A 256 3.38 25.02 -0.93
N ALA A 257 3.89 26.25 -0.76
CA ALA A 257 4.96 26.56 0.19
C ALA A 257 4.64 26.10 1.62
N ASP A 258 3.39 26.24 2.08
CA ASP A 258 2.98 25.79 3.42
C ASP A 258 2.99 24.26 3.54
N ALA A 259 2.63 23.54 2.46
CA ALA A 259 2.70 22.07 2.41
C ALA A 259 4.14 21.57 2.47
N VAL A 260 5.02 22.11 1.64
CA VAL A 260 6.45 21.74 1.66
C VAL A 260 7.10 22.15 2.99
N GLY A 261 6.76 23.33 3.51
CA GLY A 261 7.25 23.82 4.80
C GLY A 261 6.86 22.91 5.98
N GLU A 262 5.67 22.29 5.94
CA GLU A 262 5.26 21.30 6.94
C GLU A 262 6.11 20.03 6.88
N VAL A 263 6.37 19.50 5.67
CA VAL A 263 7.26 18.34 5.48
C VAL A 263 8.68 18.66 5.95
N ALA A 264 9.20 19.84 5.61
CA ALA A 264 10.52 20.31 6.01
C ALA A 264 10.63 20.43 7.54
N ALA A 265 9.64 21.05 8.19
CA ALA A 265 9.58 21.18 9.64
C ALA A 265 9.49 19.80 10.32
N TRP A 266 8.75 18.86 9.72
CA TRP A 266 8.70 17.49 10.22
C TRP A 266 10.08 16.83 10.13
N LEU A 267 10.77 16.88 8.99
CA LEU A 267 12.12 16.32 8.81
C LEU A 267 13.17 16.96 9.74
N ALA A 268 13.03 18.24 10.08
CA ALA A 268 13.95 18.96 10.95
C ALA A 268 13.76 18.66 12.44
N ALA A 269 12.65 18.02 12.84
CA ALA A 269 12.39 17.78 14.26
C ALA A 269 13.37 16.75 14.85
N PRO A 270 13.71 16.87 16.16
CA PRO A 270 14.63 15.93 16.82
C PRO A 270 14.17 14.48 16.73
N GLY A 271 15.11 13.55 16.52
CA GLY A 271 14.84 12.12 16.44
C GLY A 271 14.40 11.64 15.06
N ARG A 272 14.41 12.52 14.05
CA ARG A 272 14.05 12.21 12.66
C ARG A 272 15.23 12.27 11.71
N GLU A 273 16.46 12.35 12.22
CA GLU A 273 17.69 12.50 11.41
C GLU A 273 17.88 11.34 10.42
N GLN A 274 17.27 10.19 10.72
CA GLN A 274 17.31 8.97 9.91
C GLN A 274 16.15 8.85 8.91
N GLU A 275 15.29 9.86 8.83
CA GLU A 275 14.10 9.85 7.99
C GLU A 275 14.39 10.30 6.55
N PHE A 276 13.60 9.72 5.64
CA PHE A 276 13.64 9.98 4.20
C PHE A 276 12.22 10.11 3.66
N VAL A 277 11.94 11.14 2.86
CA VAL A 277 10.61 11.36 2.26
C VAL A 277 10.73 11.46 0.74
N VAL A 278 9.86 10.75 0.04
CA VAL A 278 9.56 10.99 -1.37
C VAL A 278 8.46 12.05 -1.44
N LEU A 279 8.78 13.20 -2.01
CA LEU A 279 7.85 14.30 -2.25
C LEU A 279 7.47 14.30 -3.72
N TYR A 280 6.30 13.74 -4.03
CA TYR A 280 5.73 13.74 -5.37
C TYR A 280 4.89 15.00 -5.57
N MET A 281 5.29 15.85 -6.49
CA MET A 281 4.53 17.01 -6.94
C MET A 281 3.71 16.56 -8.14
N ASP A 282 2.42 16.33 -7.95
CA ASP A 282 1.53 16.07 -9.08
C ASP A 282 1.21 17.43 -9.72
N ASN A 283 1.99 17.73 -10.76
CA ASN A 283 2.02 19.00 -11.46
C ASN A 283 1.92 18.77 -12.96
N GLN A 284 1.51 19.81 -13.67
CA GLN A 284 1.23 19.71 -15.10
C GLN A 284 2.11 20.63 -15.95
N MET A 285 2.04 20.45 -17.27
CA MET A 285 2.82 21.22 -18.25
C MET A 285 2.33 22.67 -18.42
N ASP A 286 1.15 22.99 -17.89
CA ASP A 286 0.60 24.34 -17.77
C ASP A 286 1.57 25.29 -17.04
N LEU A 287 2.22 24.83 -15.97
CA LEU A 287 3.21 25.63 -15.23
C LEU A 287 4.40 26.02 -16.11
N ALA A 288 4.82 25.17 -17.05
CA ALA A 288 5.86 25.51 -18.01
C ALA A 288 5.36 26.54 -19.03
N ALA A 289 4.14 26.35 -19.55
CA ALA A 289 3.51 27.28 -20.47
C ALA A 289 3.32 28.69 -19.86
N TRP A 290 3.05 28.77 -18.56
CA TRP A 290 2.89 30.03 -17.82
C TRP A 290 4.18 30.56 -17.18
N GLY A 291 5.32 29.90 -17.38
CA GLY A 291 6.61 30.33 -16.84
C GLY A 291 6.71 30.27 -15.31
N ARG A 292 5.95 29.37 -14.67
CA ARG A 292 5.87 29.20 -13.20
C ARG A 292 6.78 28.11 -12.64
N VAL A 293 7.46 27.35 -13.48
CA VAL A 293 8.44 26.32 -13.06
C VAL A 293 9.53 26.87 -12.13
N PRO A 294 10.17 28.03 -12.40
CA PRO A 294 11.18 28.58 -11.48
C PRO A 294 10.62 28.88 -10.08
N GLU A 295 9.38 29.35 -10.01
CA GLU A 295 8.70 29.65 -8.75
C GLU A 295 8.38 28.37 -7.96
N LEU A 296 7.92 27.32 -8.65
CA LEU A 296 7.69 26.00 -8.06
C LEU A 296 8.95 25.45 -7.39
N LEU A 297 10.07 25.42 -8.13
CA LEU A 297 11.34 24.89 -7.63
C LEU A 297 11.96 25.77 -6.54
N ALA A 298 11.76 27.09 -6.62
CA ALA A 298 12.19 28.02 -5.58
C ALA A 298 11.45 27.76 -4.25
N GLN A 299 10.15 27.49 -4.27
CA GLN A 299 9.40 27.16 -3.04
C GLN A 299 9.90 25.85 -2.41
N VAL A 300 10.27 24.84 -3.20
CA VAL A 300 10.88 23.60 -2.70
C VAL A 300 12.22 23.88 -2.02
N THR A 301 13.13 24.56 -2.72
CA THR A 301 14.50 24.81 -2.24
C THR A 301 14.59 25.86 -1.13
N ALA A 302 13.57 26.71 -0.98
CA ALA A 302 13.44 27.62 0.16
C ALA A 302 13.08 26.87 1.46
N ALA A 303 12.29 25.80 1.37
CA ALA A 303 11.86 25.02 2.53
C ALA A 303 12.83 23.88 2.88
N LEU A 304 13.40 23.21 1.87
CA LEU A 304 14.26 22.05 2.05
C LEU A 304 15.73 22.38 1.79
N PRO A 305 16.66 22.02 2.70
CA PRO A 305 18.09 22.26 2.49
C PRO A 305 18.59 21.58 1.21
N PRO A 306 19.30 22.28 0.30
CA PRO A 306 19.81 21.69 -0.94
C PRO A 306 20.68 20.44 -0.71
N GLY A 307 21.44 20.40 0.39
CA GLY A 307 22.25 19.24 0.76
C GLY A 307 21.43 17.98 1.05
N ALA A 308 20.20 18.14 1.55
CA ALA A 308 19.30 17.04 1.90
C ALA A 308 18.53 16.49 0.70
N ILE A 309 18.40 17.25 -0.39
CA ILE A 309 17.71 16.81 -1.61
C ILE A 309 18.65 15.91 -2.42
N LEU A 310 18.18 14.72 -2.78
CA LEU A 310 18.79 13.86 -3.78
C LEU A 310 18.42 14.41 -5.16
N THR A 311 19.42 14.66 -6.00
CA THR A 311 19.22 15.14 -7.37
C THR A 311 19.60 14.06 -8.40
N PRO A 312 19.06 14.13 -9.63
CA PRO A 312 19.42 13.19 -10.69
C PRO A 312 20.93 13.03 -10.94
N PRO A 313 21.74 14.11 -11.05
CA PRO A 313 23.17 13.94 -11.25
C PRO A 313 23.86 13.25 -10.05
N GLN A 314 23.50 13.64 -8.83
CA GLN A 314 24.08 13.04 -7.61
C GLN A 314 23.76 11.55 -7.51
N LEU A 315 22.56 11.13 -7.90
CA LEU A 315 22.20 9.72 -7.87
C LEU A 315 23.03 8.92 -8.89
N GLN A 316 23.28 9.49 -10.07
CA GLN A 316 24.12 8.86 -11.07
C GLN A 316 25.56 8.69 -10.57
N ASP A 317 26.11 9.70 -9.88
CA ASP A 317 27.43 9.63 -9.27
C ASP A 317 27.49 8.55 -8.17
N ILE A 318 26.47 8.48 -7.31
CA ILE A 318 26.36 7.46 -6.26
C ILE A 318 26.30 6.06 -6.85
N ILE A 319 25.52 5.84 -7.91
CA ILE A 319 25.42 4.55 -8.59
C ILE A 319 26.78 4.15 -9.18
N GLN A 320 27.52 5.09 -9.76
CA GLN A 320 28.86 4.82 -10.26
C GLN A 320 29.85 4.48 -9.14
N GLU A 321 29.78 5.19 -8.01
CA GLU A 321 30.58 4.92 -6.81
C GLU A 321 30.31 3.51 -6.25
N LEU A 322 29.05 3.05 -6.32
CA LEU A 322 28.62 1.72 -5.87
C LEU A 322 28.73 0.63 -6.95
N GLY A 323 29.57 0.84 -7.98
CA GLY A 323 29.83 -0.18 -9.00
C GLY A 323 28.60 -0.54 -9.86
N GLY A 324 27.64 0.37 -10.00
CA GLY A 324 26.40 0.18 -10.74
C GLY A 324 25.20 -0.23 -9.89
N ALA A 325 25.37 -0.45 -8.59
CA ALA A 325 24.26 -0.80 -7.69
C ALA A 325 23.41 0.42 -7.31
N LEU A 326 22.10 0.21 -7.18
CA LEU A 326 21.19 1.22 -6.62
C LEU A 326 21.40 1.33 -5.11
N PRO A 327 21.54 2.55 -4.55
CA PRO A 327 21.72 2.73 -3.12
C PRO A 327 20.44 2.36 -2.35
N SER A 328 20.60 1.85 -1.13
CA SER A 328 19.51 1.79 -0.16
C SER A 328 19.14 3.17 0.35
N ILE A 329 17.91 3.32 0.86
CA ILE A 329 17.49 4.57 1.52
C ILE A 329 18.40 4.86 2.73
N GLU A 330 18.80 3.82 3.46
CA GLU A 330 19.74 3.92 4.57
C GLU A 330 21.10 4.48 4.15
N ALA A 331 21.66 4.01 3.02
CA ALA A 331 22.91 4.54 2.48
C ALA A 331 22.75 6.01 2.04
N LEU A 332 21.65 6.35 1.36
CA LEU A 332 21.32 7.72 0.98
C LEU A 332 21.35 8.66 2.18
N VAL A 333 20.70 8.27 3.28
CA VAL A 333 20.63 9.09 4.50
C VAL A 333 21.96 9.14 5.24
N ARG A 334 22.56 7.98 5.55
CA ARG A 334 23.72 7.89 6.47
C ARG A 334 25.05 8.26 5.81
N ARG A 335 25.27 7.82 4.56
CA ARG A 335 26.54 8.05 3.84
C ARG A 335 26.52 9.34 3.05
N TYR A 336 25.40 9.66 2.41
CA TYR A 336 25.30 10.78 1.48
C TYR A 336 24.50 11.98 2.02
N GLY A 337 23.92 11.88 3.22
CA GLY A 337 23.15 12.96 3.86
C GLY A 337 21.85 13.32 3.13
N LYS A 338 21.35 12.44 2.25
CA LYS A 338 20.16 12.64 1.43
C LYS A 338 18.92 12.16 2.16
N ARG A 339 17.93 13.04 2.28
CA ARG A 339 16.71 12.84 3.08
C ARG A 339 15.43 13.12 2.30
N VAL A 340 15.52 13.69 1.10
CA VAL A 340 14.35 13.95 0.26
C VAL A 340 14.63 13.54 -1.17
N LEU A 341 13.70 12.80 -1.76
CA LEU A 341 13.59 12.60 -3.20
C LEU A 341 12.39 13.41 -3.70
N VAL A 342 12.63 14.42 -4.54
CA VAL A 342 11.54 15.18 -5.15
C VAL A 342 11.23 14.60 -6.52
N VAL A 343 9.97 14.28 -6.77
CA VAL A 343 9.48 13.73 -8.03
C VAL A 343 8.43 14.69 -8.60
N SER A 344 8.46 14.93 -9.90
CA SER A 344 7.54 15.81 -10.63
C SER A 344 6.64 14.96 -11.52
N GLY A 345 5.33 15.23 -11.52
CA GLY A 345 4.36 14.66 -12.45
C GLY A 345 4.65 15.05 -13.91
N SER A 346 5.28 16.20 -14.12
CA SER A 346 5.70 16.71 -15.43
C SER A 346 7.22 16.77 -15.62
N ASP A 347 7.69 16.50 -16.85
CA ASP A 347 9.09 16.66 -17.25
C ASP A 347 9.36 18.09 -17.76
N TYR A 348 10.02 18.90 -16.92
CA TYR A 348 10.51 20.24 -17.28
C TYR A 348 11.96 20.24 -17.79
N GLY A 349 12.54 19.06 -18.03
CA GLY A 349 13.90 18.87 -18.53
C GLY A 349 14.96 19.50 -17.62
N ALA A 350 15.90 20.21 -18.25
CA ALA A 350 17.06 20.79 -17.56
C ALA A 350 16.69 21.78 -16.45
N ALA A 351 15.50 22.41 -16.51
CA ALA A 351 15.06 23.38 -15.50
C ALA A 351 14.88 22.74 -14.12
N MET A 352 14.46 21.48 -14.04
CA MET A 352 14.20 20.77 -12.79
C MET A 352 15.31 19.82 -12.34
N ALA A 353 16.27 19.50 -13.21
CA ALA A 353 17.30 18.49 -12.96
C ALA A 353 18.21 18.77 -11.74
N ALA A 354 18.23 20.01 -11.23
CA ALA A 354 18.95 20.37 -10.01
C ALA A 354 18.14 20.17 -8.72
N THR A 355 16.88 19.72 -8.80
CA THR A 355 15.97 19.68 -7.65
C THR A 355 15.08 18.44 -7.65
N ALA A 356 14.57 18.01 -8.81
CA ALA A 356 13.57 16.98 -8.90
C ALA A 356 13.83 16.01 -10.07
N PHE A 357 13.23 14.82 -9.95
CA PHE A 357 13.18 13.78 -10.97
C PHE A 357 11.86 13.84 -11.71
N ASP A 358 11.87 13.56 -13.01
CA ASP A 358 10.63 13.23 -13.73
C ASP A 358 10.11 11.88 -13.24
N HIS A 359 8.79 11.74 -13.05
CA HIS A 359 8.18 10.51 -12.55
C HIS A 359 8.50 9.31 -13.45
N SER A 360 8.64 9.52 -14.77
CA SER A 360 8.75 8.41 -15.72
C SER A 360 10.18 7.88 -15.87
N LEU A 361 11.15 8.62 -15.34
CA LEU A 361 12.58 8.43 -15.55
C LEU A 361 13.29 7.87 -14.29
N PRO A 362 14.59 7.51 -14.40
CA PRO A 362 15.36 6.90 -13.31
C PRO A 362 15.29 7.72 -12.00
N PRO A 363 15.50 7.09 -10.83
CA PRO A 363 16.13 5.78 -10.66
C PRO A 363 15.21 4.58 -10.85
N CYS A 364 13.91 4.74 -10.63
CA CYS A 364 13.00 3.60 -10.49
C CYS A 364 11.90 3.57 -11.54
N GLY A 365 11.60 4.68 -12.23
CA GLY A 365 10.40 4.82 -13.06
C GLY A 365 9.13 4.61 -12.24
N LEU A 366 8.55 5.69 -11.72
CA LEU A 366 7.27 5.66 -11.01
C LEU A 366 6.19 5.16 -11.98
N THR A 367 5.46 4.12 -11.57
CA THR A 367 4.35 3.58 -12.34
C THR A 367 3.11 3.54 -11.48
N GLU A 368 1.99 4.00 -12.04
CA GLU A 368 0.72 4.18 -11.32
C GLU A 368 -0.39 3.30 -11.90
N PRO A 369 -0.33 1.98 -11.71
CA PRO A 369 -1.39 1.11 -12.20
C PRO A 369 -2.67 1.31 -11.37
N LEU A 370 -3.81 1.30 -12.05
CA LEU A 370 -5.12 1.37 -11.38
C LEU A 370 -5.32 0.14 -10.49
N PHE A 371 -5.69 0.36 -9.22
CA PHE A 371 -5.92 -0.74 -8.27
C PHE A 371 -7.03 -1.70 -8.71
N GLN A 372 -7.99 -1.25 -9.52
CA GLN A 372 -9.06 -2.08 -10.07
C GLN A 372 -8.53 -3.27 -10.90
N ARG A 373 -7.28 -3.19 -11.37
CA ARG A 373 -6.60 -4.23 -12.15
C ARG A 373 -5.68 -5.10 -11.30
N PHE A 374 -5.59 -4.85 -10.01
CA PHE A 374 -4.76 -5.63 -9.09
C PHE A 374 -5.36 -7.02 -8.88
N MET A 375 -4.53 -8.03 -9.07
CA MET A 375 -4.81 -9.41 -8.70
C MET A 375 -3.92 -9.73 -7.50
N GLY A 376 -4.56 -10.03 -6.36
CA GLY A 376 -3.88 -10.43 -5.14
C GLY A 376 -3.13 -11.77 -5.28
N ALA A 377 -2.72 -12.32 -4.15
CA ALA A 377 -2.10 -13.64 -4.14
C ALA A 377 -3.06 -14.69 -4.77
N PRO A 378 -2.54 -15.64 -5.58
CA PRO A 378 -1.13 -15.88 -5.83
C PRO A 378 -0.52 -15.06 -6.98
N SER A 379 -1.30 -14.32 -7.76
CA SER A 379 -0.82 -13.67 -8.98
C SER A 379 0.02 -12.42 -8.75
N CYS A 380 -0.25 -11.66 -7.68
CA CYS A 380 0.45 -10.43 -7.27
C CYS A 380 0.93 -9.58 -8.45
N SER A 381 -0.03 -9.17 -9.29
CA SER A 381 0.24 -8.46 -10.53
C SER A 381 -0.93 -7.56 -10.92
N PHE A 382 -0.67 -6.62 -11.82
CA PHE A 382 -1.70 -5.77 -12.42
C PHE A 382 -2.03 -6.29 -13.82
N ALA A 383 -3.21 -6.88 -13.98
CA ALA A 383 -3.69 -7.40 -15.25
C ALA A 383 -3.94 -6.27 -16.24
N ALA A 384 -3.43 -6.39 -17.47
CA ALA A 384 -3.69 -5.44 -18.55
C ALA A 384 -3.54 -3.97 -18.14
N TRP A 385 -2.57 -3.65 -17.26
CA TRP A 385 -2.41 -2.29 -16.70
C TRP A 385 -2.27 -1.22 -17.80
N ARG A 386 -1.75 -1.60 -18.98
CA ARG A 386 -1.89 -0.86 -20.25
C ARG A 386 -2.45 -1.77 -21.35
N PRO A 387 -3.34 -1.27 -22.23
CA PRO A 387 -3.82 -2.04 -23.37
C PRO A 387 -2.65 -2.56 -24.22
N GLY A 388 -2.64 -3.86 -24.53
CA GLY A 388 -1.59 -4.48 -25.35
C GLY A 388 -0.29 -4.82 -24.61
N HIS A 389 -0.19 -4.54 -23.31
CA HIS A 389 0.99 -4.88 -22.50
C HIS A 389 0.73 -6.11 -21.61
N PRO A 390 1.77 -6.92 -21.31
CA PRO A 390 1.65 -8.02 -20.36
C PRO A 390 1.27 -7.51 -18.97
N ALA A 391 0.80 -8.43 -18.11
CA ALA A 391 0.58 -8.13 -16.70
C ALA A 391 1.85 -7.59 -16.07
N LEU A 392 1.71 -6.57 -15.22
CA LEU A 392 2.84 -5.95 -14.53
C LEU A 392 3.02 -6.62 -13.17
N PRO A 393 4.16 -7.31 -12.91
CA PRO A 393 4.46 -7.84 -11.59
C PRO A 393 4.60 -6.73 -10.57
N VAL A 394 4.15 -6.99 -9.34
CA VAL A 394 4.20 -6.02 -8.23
C VAL A 394 5.62 -5.71 -7.76
N ILE A 395 6.60 -6.59 -8.00
CA ILE A 395 8.01 -6.34 -7.71
C ILE A 395 8.80 -6.39 -9.01
N ALA A 396 9.02 -5.22 -9.62
CA ALA A 396 9.69 -5.09 -10.91
C ALA A 396 10.89 -4.12 -10.87
N GLY A 397 11.47 -3.87 -9.69
CA GLY A 397 12.53 -2.87 -9.52
C GLY A 397 12.06 -1.44 -9.81
N ARG A 398 10.77 -1.17 -9.60
CA ARG A 398 10.11 0.12 -9.84
C ARG A 398 9.42 0.61 -8.59
N LEU A 399 9.20 1.92 -8.50
CA LEU A 399 8.23 2.45 -7.55
C LEU A 399 6.83 2.26 -8.15
N LEU A 400 6.07 1.34 -7.58
CA LEU A 400 4.70 1.05 -7.94
C LEU A 400 3.78 1.72 -6.94
N ARG A 401 3.37 2.93 -7.32
CA ARG A 401 2.43 3.72 -6.56
C ARG A 401 1.02 3.34 -6.98
N THR A 402 0.21 2.92 -6.03
CA THR A 402 -1.16 2.51 -6.33
C THR A 402 -2.11 3.34 -5.48
N PRO A 403 -2.57 4.48 -6.00
CA PRO A 403 -3.57 5.28 -5.31
C PRO A 403 -4.96 4.67 -5.50
N THR A 404 -5.85 4.95 -4.55
CA THR A 404 -7.30 4.77 -4.73
C THR A 404 -8.01 6.02 -4.27
N CYS A 405 -9.09 6.38 -4.95
CA CYS A 405 -9.81 7.59 -4.66
C CYS A 405 -11.06 7.31 -3.82
N HIS A 406 -11.29 8.11 -2.78
CA HIS A 406 -12.49 8.08 -1.96
C HIS A 406 -13.42 9.27 -2.24
N LEU A 407 -13.03 10.18 -3.15
CA LEU A 407 -13.79 11.38 -3.43
C LEU A 407 -15.14 11.10 -4.10
N THR A 408 -16.18 11.77 -3.65
CA THR A 408 -17.53 11.67 -4.20
C THR A 408 -18.11 13.06 -4.44
N TYR A 409 -18.75 13.24 -5.58
CA TYR A 409 -19.37 14.49 -6.00
C TYR A 409 -20.90 14.34 -6.03
N GLY A 410 -21.47 13.82 -4.93
CA GLY A 410 -22.85 13.39 -4.86
C GLY A 410 -23.02 12.00 -5.48
N PRO A 411 -23.82 11.82 -6.56
CA PRO A 411 -24.02 10.51 -7.18
C PRO A 411 -22.87 10.08 -8.11
N TYR A 412 -21.80 10.86 -8.17
CA TYR A 412 -20.65 10.66 -9.06
C TYR A 412 -19.38 10.32 -8.26
N ASN A 413 -18.60 9.41 -8.80
CA ASN A 413 -17.32 8.97 -8.29
C ASN A 413 -16.18 9.91 -8.72
N CYS A 414 -14.93 9.56 -8.41
CA CYS A 414 -13.75 10.37 -8.70
C CYS A 414 -13.49 10.61 -10.19
N SER A 415 -13.97 9.71 -11.05
CA SER A 415 -13.89 9.84 -12.51
C SER A 415 -15.11 10.55 -13.08
N LEU A 416 -15.92 11.20 -12.23
CA LEU A 416 -17.18 11.84 -12.57
C LEU A 416 -18.19 10.89 -13.24
N ALA A 417 -18.02 9.57 -13.04
CA ALA A 417 -18.97 8.56 -13.47
C ALA A 417 -19.97 8.27 -12.35
N ARG A 418 -21.21 7.94 -12.71
CA ARG A 418 -22.23 7.59 -11.71
C ARG A 418 -21.85 6.26 -11.02
N GLY A 419 -21.90 6.23 -9.69
CA GLY A 419 -21.63 5.04 -8.88
C GLY A 419 -20.56 5.27 -7.82
N ASP A 420 -20.07 4.17 -7.22
CA ASP A 420 -19.07 4.21 -6.16
C ASP A 420 -17.64 4.13 -6.69
N ASN A 421 -16.68 4.60 -5.89
CA ASN A 421 -15.27 4.31 -6.10
C ASN A 421 -14.99 2.89 -5.58
N THR A 422 -14.92 1.89 -6.46
CA THR A 422 -14.53 0.53 -6.07
C THR A 422 -13.59 -0.10 -7.09
N PRO A 423 -12.66 -0.98 -6.65
CA PRO A 423 -12.20 -1.18 -5.27
C PRO A 423 -11.41 0.03 -4.69
N GLN A 424 -11.25 0.05 -3.36
CA GLN A 424 -10.44 1.03 -2.63
C GLN A 424 -9.39 0.32 -1.77
N LEU A 425 -8.26 0.97 -1.47
CA LEU A 425 -7.27 0.46 -0.50
C LEU A 425 -7.76 0.69 0.93
N ASP A 426 -8.82 -0.02 1.31
CA ASP A 426 -9.40 -0.02 2.64
C ASP A 426 -8.73 -1.08 3.55
N ALA A 427 -9.20 -1.19 4.80
CA ALA A 427 -8.65 -2.14 5.76
C ALA A 427 -8.79 -3.62 5.33
N ARG A 428 -9.65 -3.91 4.33
CA ARG A 428 -9.86 -5.26 3.79
C ARG A 428 -8.88 -5.56 2.66
N LEU A 429 -8.66 -4.63 1.74
CA LEU A 429 -7.84 -4.87 0.54
C LEU A 429 -6.37 -4.48 0.72
N LEU A 430 -6.07 -3.53 1.62
CA LEU A 430 -4.70 -3.09 1.90
C LEU A 430 -3.76 -4.21 2.37
N PRO A 431 -4.16 -5.15 3.26
CA PRO A 431 -3.31 -6.27 3.67
C PRO A 431 -2.81 -7.12 2.50
N GLY A 432 -3.71 -7.46 1.57
CA GLY A 432 -3.36 -8.24 0.37
C GLY A 432 -2.46 -7.47 -0.61
N ALA A 433 -2.64 -6.14 -0.71
CA ALA A 433 -1.79 -5.27 -1.50
C ALA A 433 -0.35 -5.22 -0.95
N VAL A 434 -0.20 -5.02 0.36
CA VAL A 434 1.12 -4.94 1.00
C VAL A 434 1.83 -6.29 1.05
N SER A 435 1.10 -7.41 1.20
CA SER A 435 1.68 -8.75 1.23
C SER A 435 2.17 -9.20 -0.15
N CYS A 436 1.48 -8.81 -1.22
CA CYS A 436 1.97 -8.98 -2.60
C CYS A 436 3.20 -8.12 -2.94
N GLY A 437 3.55 -7.19 -2.04
CA GLY A 437 4.72 -6.36 -2.16
C GLY A 437 4.51 -5.07 -2.95
N ILE A 438 3.27 -4.56 -3.04
CA ILE A 438 3.06 -3.20 -3.58
C ILE A 438 3.89 -2.27 -2.71
N ASN A 439 4.89 -1.66 -3.33
CA ASN A 439 5.93 -0.97 -2.59
C ASN A 439 5.57 0.50 -2.33
N VAL A 440 4.57 1.07 -3.00
CA VAL A 440 3.99 2.37 -2.62
C VAL A 440 2.46 2.32 -2.59
N PRO A 441 1.84 1.62 -1.63
CA PRO A 441 0.39 1.69 -1.45
C PRO A 441 0.02 3.11 -1.00
N ALA A 442 -0.94 3.75 -1.66
CA ALA A 442 -1.30 5.15 -1.42
C ALA A 442 -2.81 5.33 -1.15
N PRO A 443 -3.34 4.84 -0.01
CA PRO A 443 -4.75 4.98 0.32
C PRO A 443 -5.17 6.44 0.55
N ASP A 444 -6.46 6.69 0.33
CA ASP A 444 -7.17 7.84 0.88
C ASP A 444 -7.59 7.57 2.33
N LEU A 445 -7.86 8.63 3.09
CA LEU A 445 -8.37 8.58 4.46
C LEU A 445 -7.53 7.74 5.44
N LEU A 446 -6.21 7.91 5.42
CA LEU A 446 -5.34 7.18 6.34
C LEU A 446 -5.65 7.55 7.81
N THR A 447 -5.96 6.53 8.62
CA THR A 447 -6.14 6.60 10.08
C THR A 447 -5.23 5.56 10.77
N PRO A 448 -5.06 5.60 12.11
CA PRO A 448 -4.38 4.52 12.83
C PRO A 448 -4.97 3.14 12.56
N GLN A 449 -6.28 3.01 12.37
CA GLN A 449 -6.92 1.74 12.04
C GLN A 449 -6.51 1.25 10.65
N LEU A 450 -6.51 2.13 9.64
CA LEU A 450 -6.07 1.76 8.30
C LEU A 450 -4.56 1.47 8.24
N LEU A 451 -3.75 2.22 9.00
CA LEU A 451 -2.32 1.94 9.18
C LEU A 451 -2.07 0.53 9.74
N ALA A 452 -2.87 0.08 10.70
CA ALA A 452 -2.77 -1.29 11.22
C ALA A 452 -3.08 -2.35 10.14
N ALA A 453 -3.84 -2.01 9.10
CA ALA A 453 -4.06 -2.87 7.94
C ALA A 453 -2.82 -2.96 7.03
N ALA A 454 -2.02 -1.89 6.95
CA ALA A 454 -0.77 -1.81 6.20
C ALA A 454 0.42 -2.55 6.86
N VAL A 455 0.25 -3.03 8.10
CA VAL A 455 1.26 -3.83 8.80
C VAL A 455 1.41 -5.19 8.12
N TRP A 456 2.62 -5.48 7.67
CA TRP A 456 3.04 -6.72 7.01
C TRP A 456 4.09 -7.51 7.79
N SER A 457 4.71 -6.91 8.82
CA SER A 457 5.83 -7.53 9.55
C SER A 457 5.44 -8.33 10.80
N TRP A 458 4.36 -7.96 11.49
CA TRP A 458 3.98 -8.56 12.78
C TRP A 458 2.47 -8.62 12.99
N ALA A 459 1.99 -9.68 13.64
CA ALA A 459 0.60 -9.79 14.05
C ALA A 459 0.28 -8.89 15.25
N PRO A 460 -0.98 -8.40 15.38
CA PRO A 460 -1.42 -7.62 16.54
C PRO A 460 -1.06 -8.27 17.88
N GLY A 461 -0.49 -7.49 18.81
CA GLY A 461 -0.17 -7.95 20.16
C GLY A 461 1.12 -8.77 20.30
N HIS A 462 1.82 -9.11 19.21
CA HIS A 462 3.10 -9.81 19.30
C HIS A 462 4.23 -8.90 19.83
N LEU A 463 5.08 -9.46 20.69
CA LEU A 463 6.28 -8.79 21.21
C LEU A 463 7.41 -8.81 20.17
N LEU A 464 8.05 -7.65 19.95
CA LEU A 464 9.16 -7.54 19.01
C LEU A 464 10.43 -8.22 19.55
N PRO A 465 11.23 -8.91 18.72
CA PRO A 465 12.52 -9.47 19.09
C PRO A 465 13.45 -8.36 19.62
N GLY A 466 14.11 -8.62 20.76
CA GLY A 466 14.95 -7.64 21.46
C GLY A 466 14.28 -6.96 22.67
N LEU A 467 12.98 -7.17 22.89
CA LEU A 467 12.28 -6.73 24.12
C LEU A 467 12.32 -7.75 25.26
N HIS A 468 13.01 -8.88 25.11
CA HIS A 468 13.04 -9.93 26.14
C HIS A 468 13.72 -9.55 27.47
N HIS A 469 14.23 -8.33 27.67
CA HIS A 469 15.01 -8.02 28.88
C HIS A 469 14.62 -6.80 29.71
N HIS A 470 13.57 -6.03 29.40
CA HIS A 470 13.16 -4.96 30.31
C HIS A 470 11.65 -4.85 30.52
N ARG A 471 11.24 -5.36 31.69
CA ARG A 471 10.02 -5.07 32.48
C ARG A 471 8.70 -5.75 32.09
N LEU A 472 8.41 -6.84 32.81
CA LEU A 472 7.16 -7.00 33.58
C LEU A 472 7.37 -7.75 34.91
N LEU A 473 8.58 -7.80 35.46
CA LEU A 473 8.83 -8.33 36.82
C LEU A 473 9.41 -7.23 37.69
N GLY A 474 8.82 -7.05 38.87
CA GLY A 474 9.13 -6.01 39.84
C GLY A 474 10.57 -6.08 40.41
N PRO A 475 10.93 -5.15 41.31
CA PRO A 475 12.33 -4.81 41.63
C PRO A 475 13.18 -5.89 42.30
N ASP A 476 12.67 -7.08 42.64
CA ASP A 476 13.32 -7.96 43.62
C ASP A 476 13.82 -9.32 43.11
N HIS A 477 13.85 -9.60 41.80
CA HIS A 477 14.44 -10.86 41.31
C HIS A 477 15.73 -10.67 40.50
N HIS A 478 16.83 -11.07 41.13
CA HIS A 478 18.15 -11.18 40.52
C HIS A 478 18.17 -12.27 39.42
N PRO A 479 18.79 -12.04 38.24
CA PRO A 479 18.80 -12.98 37.10
C PRO A 479 19.50 -14.32 37.35
N LEU A 480 20.21 -14.46 38.48
CA LEU A 480 20.95 -15.67 38.83
C LEU A 480 20.06 -16.73 39.50
N GLU A 481 18.90 -16.36 40.05
CA GLU A 481 17.99 -17.32 40.68
C GLU A 481 17.32 -18.24 39.67
N GLY A 482 16.88 -17.77 38.49
CA GLY A 482 16.22 -18.61 37.50
C GLY A 482 17.10 -19.74 36.93
N GLN A 483 18.40 -19.47 36.70
CA GLN A 483 19.35 -20.52 36.31
C GLN A 483 19.70 -21.45 37.47
N GLN A 484 19.80 -20.93 38.70
CA GLN A 484 20.04 -21.76 39.89
C GLN A 484 18.82 -22.62 40.26
N GLU A 485 17.60 -22.12 40.06
CA GLU A 485 16.33 -22.84 40.25
C GLU A 485 16.22 -23.97 39.23
N ARG A 486 16.54 -23.71 37.95
CA ARG A 486 16.60 -24.74 36.90
C ARG A 486 17.69 -25.79 37.18
N LEU A 487 18.86 -25.38 37.67
CA LEU A 487 19.92 -26.30 38.09
C LEU A 487 19.54 -27.08 39.37
N ARG A 488 18.79 -26.47 40.30
CA ARG A 488 18.26 -27.13 41.51
C ARG A 488 17.17 -28.14 41.15
N LEU A 489 16.26 -27.80 40.25
CA LEU A 489 15.24 -28.70 39.71
C LEU A 489 15.88 -29.87 38.97
N ARG A 490 16.88 -29.60 38.11
CA ARG A 490 17.63 -30.65 37.40
C ARG A 490 18.40 -31.56 38.38
N ARG A 491 19.02 -30.99 39.42
CA ARG A 491 19.66 -31.78 40.50
C ARG A 491 18.65 -32.58 41.32
N ARG A 492 17.49 -32.03 41.64
CA ARG A 492 16.41 -32.74 42.35
C ARG A 492 15.86 -33.90 41.52
N ARG A 493 15.69 -33.71 40.21
CA ARG A 493 15.28 -34.78 39.26
C ARG A 493 16.33 -35.89 39.19
N LEU A 494 17.61 -35.54 39.00
CA LEU A 494 18.73 -36.51 39.04
C LEU A 494 18.82 -37.26 40.38
N HIS A 495 18.56 -36.58 41.49
CA HIS A 495 18.60 -37.21 42.81
C HIS A 495 17.40 -38.14 43.05
N LYS A 496 16.20 -37.75 42.62
CA LYS A 496 15.01 -38.62 42.60
C LYS A 496 15.25 -39.85 41.72
N GLN A 497 15.82 -39.69 40.53
CA GLN A 497 16.11 -40.78 39.61
C GLN A 497 17.16 -41.76 40.18
N GLN A 498 18.21 -41.24 40.83
CA GLN A 498 19.19 -42.08 41.53
C GLN A 498 18.61 -42.78 42.77
N GLN A 499 17.65 -42.17 43.48
CA GLN A 499 16.95 -42.81 44.59
C GLN A 499 15.99 -43.90 44.11
N ARG A 500 15.25 -43.67 43.02
CA ARG A 500 14.39 -44.68 42.37
C ARG A 500 15.21 -45.87 41.86
N GLN A 501 16.35 -45.63 41.18
CA GLN A 501 17.26 -46.71 40.77
C GLN A 501 17.86 -47.52 41.94
N LYS A 502 18.05 -46.90 43.13
CA LYS A 502 18.48 -47.61 44.33
C LYS A 502 17.36 -48.42 44.98
N GLN A 503 16.11 -47.96 44.90
CA GLN A 503 14.94 -48.68 45.39
C GLN A 503 14.55 -49.86 44.49
N GLN A 504 14.60 -49.69 43.16
CA GLN A 504 14.37 -50.76 42.19
C GLN A 504 15.43 -51.86 42.25
N ARG A 505 16.65 -51.57 42.73
CA ARG A 505 17.68 -52.59 43.00
C ARG A 505 17.51 -53.34 44.33
N GLY A 506 16.56 -52.94 45.18
CA GLY A 506 16.36 -53.50 46.52
C GLY A 506 15.02 -54.19 46.76
N ALA A 507 14.01 -54.00 45.90
CA ALA A 507 12.69 -54.57 46.06
C ALA A 507 12.29 -55.35 44.81
N GLY A 508 12.31 -56.68 44.92
CA GLY A 508 11.61 -57.53 43.97
C GLY A 508 10.10 -57.41 44.20
N GLY A 509 9.38 -56.98 43.17
CA GLY A 509 7.93 -56.98 43.10
C GLY A 509 7.29 -55.65 43.49
N VAL A 510 6.94 -54.85 42.48
CA VAL A 510 5.59 -54.42 42.12
C VAL A 510 5.76 -53.57 40.85
N GLU A 511 5.50 -54.16 39.69
CA GLU A 511 5.30 -53.48 38.40
C GLU A 511 3.79 -53.26 38.28
N GLU A 512 3.30 -52.00 38.34
CA GLU A 512 1.99 -51.62 37.74
C GLU A 512 1.61 -50.12 37.91
N GLU A 513 2.37 -49.29 38.64
CA GLU A 513 2.04 -47.84 38.80
C GLU A 513 3.05 -46.86 38.15
N GLU A 514 4.06 -47.34 37.40
CA GLU A 514 5.09 -46.47 36.78
C GLU A 514 4.75 -46.00 35.35
N GLU A 515 3.70 -46.51 34.69
CA GLU A 515 3.36 -46.15 33.29
C GLU A 515 2.60 -44.81 33.17
N GLU A 516 1.72 -44.44 34.12
CA GLU A 516 0.90 -43.22 33.98
C GLU A 516 1.66 -41.89 34.22
N GLU A 517 2.77 -41.88 34.97
CA GLU A 517 3.53 -40.63 35.28
C GLU A 517 4.64 -40.34 34.24
N GLU A 518 5.06 -41.33 33.44
CA GLU A 518 5.96 -41.12 32.29
C GLU A 518 5.16 -40.64 31.06
N ASP A 519 3.94 -41.12 30.86
CA ASP A 519 3.05 -40.67 29.77
C ASP A 519 2.72 -39.17 29.87
N GLU A 520 2.43 -38.61 31.05
CA GLU A 520 2.13 -37.16 31.21
C GLU A 520 3.34 -36.25 30.93
N VAL A 521 4.57 -36.73 31.11
CA VAL A 521 5.80 -35.93 30.87
C VAL A 521 6.29 -36.07 29.43
N GLU A 522 6.02 -37.20 28.77
CA GLU A 522 6.19 -37.33 27.32
C GLU A 522 5.14 -36.50 26.57
N GLU A 523 3.89 -36.43 27.05
CA GLU A 523 2.84 -35.58 26.44
C GLU A 523 3.19 -34.07 26.51
N GLU A 524 3.81 -33.61 27.60
CA GLU A 524 4.25 -32.21 27.76
C GLU A 524 5.51 -31.85 26.93
N LEU A 525 6.29 -32.85 26.48
CA LEU A 525 7.46 -32.68 25.60
C LEU A 525 7.12 -32.94 24.11
N GLU A 526 6.09 -33.74 23.82
CA GLU A 526 5.52 -33.90 22.47
C GLU A 526 4.58 -32.72 22.10
N GLU A 527 4.17 -31.90 23.05
CA GLU A 527 3.52 -30.60 22.81
C GLU A 527 4.48 -29.45 22.41
N GLU A 528 5.76 -29.72 22.12
CA GLU A 528 6.51 -28.91 21.15
C GLU A 528 5.94 -29.14 19.73
N GLN A 529 4.65 -28.85 19.55
CA GLN A 529 4.01 -28.88 18.24
C GLN A 529 4.77 -27.95 17.31
N GLU A 530 5.37 -28.55 16.29
CA GLU A 530 6.09 -27.83 15.25
C GLU A 530 5.19 -26.73 14.70
N SER A 531 5.62 -25.49 14.92
CA SER A 531 4.91 -24.30 14.49
C SER A 531 5.44 -23.88 13.12
N CYS A 532 4.56 -23.83 12.12
CA CYS A 532 4.87 -23.47 10.75
C CYS A 532 4.41 -22.04 10.47
N ALA A 533 5.25 -21.28 9.75
CA ALA A 533 4.83 -20.02 9.15
C ALA A 533 4.02 -20.31 7.88
N VAL A 534 2.76 -19.90 7.88
CA VAL A 534 1.84 -20.03 6.76
C VAL A 534 1.27 -18.67 6.37
N MET A 535 1.01 -18.49 5.09
CA MET A 535 0.28 -17.31 4.62
C MET A 535 -1.21 -17.56 4.77
N ARG A 536 -1.89 -16.70 5.53
CA ARG A 536 -3.33 -16.75 5.71
C ARG A 536 -4.02 -16.41 4.39
N SER A 537 -4.84 -17.33 3.90
CA SER A 537 -5.51 -17.17 2.59
C SER A 537 -6.52 -16.01 2.54
N SER A 538 -7.07 -15.59 3.68
CA SER A 538 -8.09 -14.54 3.71
C SER A 538 -7.57 -13.12 3.48
N ASP A 539 -6.31 -12.85 3.86
CA ASP A 539 -5.74 -11.50 3.80
C ASP A 539 -4.24 -11.46 3.47
N GLY A 540 -3.62 -12.60 3.18
CA GLY A 540 -2.23 -12.71 2.74
C GLY A 540 -1.20 -12.45 3.85
N ARG A 541 -1.61 -12.37 5.13
CA ARG A 541 -0.68 -12.16 6.24
C ARG A 541 0.01 -13.46 6.64
N TRP A 542 1.28 -13.37 7.01
CA TRP A 542 1.99 -14.52 7.58
C TRP A 542 1.57 -14.73 9.03
N GLU A 543 1.10 -15.93 9.34
CA GLU A 543 0.77 -16.38 10.68
C GLU A 543 1.54 -17.66 11.01
N VAL A 544 1.88 -17.84 12.28
CA VAL A 544 2.47 -19.08 12.77
C VAL A 544 1.34 -19.96 13.30
N ARG A 545 1.20 -21.17 12.75
CA ARG A 545 0.17 -22.14 13.15
C ARG A 545 0.77 -23.54 13.28
N ARG A 546 0.00 -24.50 13.79
CA ARG A 546 0.43 -25.90 13.86
C ARG A 546 0.70 -26.43 12.46
N CYS A 547 1.86 -27.03 12.24
CA CYS A 547 2.27 -27.55 10.94
C CYS A 547 1.28 -28.57 10.35
N ALA A 548 0.56 -29.33 11.18
CA ALA A 548 -0.46 -30.28 10.72
C ALA A 548 -1.61 -29.64 9.92
N ASP A 549 -1.87 -28.35 10.10
CA ASP A 549 -2.94 -27.62 9.40
C ASP A 549 -2.48 -27.02 8.05
N ALA A 550 -1.20 -27.16 7.71
CA ALA A 550 -0.57 -26.53 6.56
C ALA A 550 -0.21 -27.54 5.46
N ALA A 551 -0.24 -27.11 4.19
CA ALA A 551 0.25 -27.94 3.09
C ALA A 551 1.79 -27.85 2.94
N PHE A 552 2.35 -26.66 3.16
CA PHE A 552 3.77 -26.37 3.04
C PHE A 552 4.26 -25.54 4.23
N ALA A 553 5.54 -25.70 4.59
CA ALA A 553 6.27 -24.85 5.53
C ALA A 553 7.32 -24.01 4.79
N ALA A 554 7.46 -22.76 5.22
CA ALA A 554 8.50 -21.85 4.75
C ALA A 554 9.72 -21.91 5.66
N CYS A 555 10.86 -22.24 5.07
CA CYS A 555 12.14 -22.32 5.74
C CYS A 555 13.02 -21.19 5.22
N ARG A 556 13.49 -20.31 6.11
CA ARG A 556 14.43 -19.23 5.77
C ARG A 556 15.84 -19.66 6.09
N ARG A 557 16.81 -19.30 5.25
CA ARG A 557 18.23 -19.54 5.56
C ARG A 557 18.60 -18.84 6.87
N ASP A 558 19.14 -19.59 7.80
CA ASP A 558 19.57 -19.08 9.10
C ASP A 558 20.97 -18.46 8.97
N ALA A 559 21.05 -17.20 8.54
CA ALA A 559 22.27 -16.41 8.75
C ALA A 559 22.17 -15.49 9.97
N GLY A 560 21.29 -15.81 10.93
CA GLY A 560 21.05 -14.94 12.08
C GLY A 560 20.53 -13.54 11.71
N PRO A 561 20.60 -12.57 12.63
CA PRO A 561 20.22 -11.17 12.39
C PRO A 561 21.04 -10.46 11.30
N ALA A 562 22.14 -11.08 10.84
CA ALA A 562 23.12 -10.51 9.93
C ALA A 562 22.69 -10.53 8.45
N HIS A 563 21.54 -11.12 8.09
CA HIS A 563 21.03 -11.07 6.71
C HIS A 563 20.58 -9.67 6.25
N LEU A 564 20.41 -8.72 7.18
CA LEU A 564 20.40 -7.29 6.87
C LEU A 564 21.85 -6.79 6.93
N HIS A 565 22.70 -7.24 6.01
CA HIS A 565 24.04 -6.69 5.95
C HIS A 565 23.94 -5.23 5.52
N ASP A 566 24.26 -4.32 6.45
CA ASP A 566 24.59 -2.91 6.21
C ASP A 566 25.88 -2.74 5.37
N ASP A 567 26.38 -3.82 4.76
CA ASP A 567 27.61 -3.81 3.96
C ASP A 567 27.30 -3.49 2.50
N PRO A 568 27.57 -2.24 2.04
CA PRO A 568 27.32 -1.82 0.68
C PRO A 568 28.15 -2.58 -0.37
N ASP A 569 29.14 -3.38 0.06
CA ASP A 569 30.04 -4.12 -0.83
C ASP A 569 29.60 -5.58 -1.06
N SER A 570 28.48 -6.03 -0.46
CA SER A 570 27.93 -7.37 -0.71
C SER A 570 27.29 -7.46 -2.10
N THR A 571 27.72 -8.43 -2.92
CA THR A 571 27.24 -8.57 -4.31
C THR A 571 25.89 -9.32 -4.35
N PRO A 572 25.02 -9.03 -5.35
CA PRO A 572 23.74 -9.74 -5.52
C PRO A 572 23.87 -11.26 -5.75
N GLU A 573 25.05 -11.74 -6.14
CA GLU A 573 25.30 -13.15 -6.50
C GLU A 573 25.48 -14.08 -5.28
N ASP A 574 25.67 -13.56 -4.06
CA ASP A 574 25.66 -14.36 -2.83
C ASP A 574 24.24 -14.76 -2.35
N GLY A 575 23.22 -14.33 -3.10
CA GLY A 575 21.80 -14.65 -2.91
C GLY A 575 21.42 -16.07 -3.33
N ALA A 576 22.04 -17.10 -2.72
CA ALA A 576 21.37 -18.40 -2.67
C ALA A 576 19.96 -18.18 -2.13
N ALA A 577 18.98 -18.88 -2.71
CA ALA A 577 17.59 -18.94 -2.28
C ALA A 577 17.41 -18.64 -0.77
N ALA A 578 17.00 -17.43 -0.40
CA ALA A 578 16.77 -17.08 1.01
C ALA A 578 15.70 -17.98 1.66
N TRP A 579 14.92 -18.66 0.82
CA TRP A 579 13.77 -19.47 1.16
C TRP A 579 13.88 -20.87 0.57
N ALA A 580 13.57 -21.87 1.38
CA ALA A 580 13.23 -23.22 0.99
C ALA A 580 11.77 -23.48 1.36
N VAL A 581 11.04 -24.16 0.50
CA VAL A 581 9.67 -24.61 0.77
C VAL A 581 9.71 -26.12 0.94
N VAL A 582 9.16 -26.59 2.05
CA VAL A 582 9.07 -28.02 2.37
C VAL A 582 7.62 -28.39 2.63
N SER A 583 7.27 -29.68 2.59
CA SER A 583 5.96 -30.13 3.08
C SER A 583 5.80 -29.71 4.54
N ALA A 584 4.59 -29.36 4.99
CA ALA A 584 4.43 -28.76 6.32
C ALA A 584 4.97 -29.59 7.49
N LEU A 585 4.96 -30.92 7.39
CA LEU A 585 5.49 -31.83 8.41
C LEU A 585 6.98 -32.16 8.24
N ALA A 586 7.68 -31.54 7.28
CA ALA A 586 9.10 -31.77 7.08
C ALA A 586 9.92 -30.70 7.80
N ALA A 587 10.96 -31.14 8.50
CA ALA A 587 11.95 -30.25 9.09
C ALA A 587 12.63 -29.39 8.01
N CYS A 588 12.99 -28.17 8.40
CA CYS A 588 13.75 -27.30 7.51
C CYS A 588 15.10 -27.91 7.13
N PRO A 589 15.57 -27.69 5.88
CA PRO A 589 16.88 -28.17 5.47
C PRO A 589 17.98 -27.63 6.40
N PRO A 590 19.11 -28.34 6.57
CA PRO A 590 20.23 -27.86 7.37
C PRO A 590 20.67 -26.44 6.96
N GLY A 591 20.81 -25.55 7.94
CA GLY A 591 21.09 -24.12 7.70
C GLY A 591 19.87 -23.28 7.34
N TYR A 592 18.66 -23.83 7.45
CA TYR A 592 17.40 -23.11 7.37
C TYR A 592 16.59 -23.33 8.65
N VAL A 593 15.82 -22.31 9.04
CA VAL A 593 14.89 -22.34 10.18
C VAL A 593 13.49 -21.97 9.69
N PRO A 594 12.42 -22.46 10.33
CA PRO A 594 11.07 -21.98 10.05
C PRO A 594 11.03 -20.45 10.14
N GLY A 595 10.48 -19.79 9.13
CA GLY A 595 10.52 -18.34 9.04
C GLY A 595 9.38 -17.76 8.23
N ALA A 596 8.99 -16.54 8.57
CA ALA A 596 8.12 -15.70 7.77
C ALA A 596 8.95 -14.60 7.09
N PRO A 597 8.54 -14.11 5.90
CA PRO A 597 9.23 -13.04 5.21
C PRO A 597 9.14 -11.72 5.97
N HIS A 598 10.26 -11.01 5.97
CA HIS A 598 10.46 -9.73 6.66
C HIS A 598 10.45 -8.55 5.71
N THR A 599 10.16 -8.75 4.43
CA THR A 599 9.97 -7.65 3.48
C THR A 599 8.96 -8.09 2.43
N ALA A 600 8.34 -7.13 1.75
CA ALA A 600 7.59 -7.37 0.51
C ALA A 600 8.36 -8.26 -0.47
N ARG A 601 9.66 -7.99 -0.64
CA ARG A 601 10.54 -8.77 -1.51
C ARG A 601 10.66 -10.21 -1.06
N GLU A 602 10.95 -10.44 0.22
CA GLU A 602 11.00 -11.79 0.78
C GLU A 602 9.66 -12.50 0.63
N GLY A 603 8.54 -11.78 0.79
CA GLY A 603 7.19 -12.31 0.61
C GLY A 603 6.94 -12.79 -0.80
N HIS A 604 7.30 -11.98 -1.79
CA HIS A 604 7.24 -12.35 -3.20
C HIS A 604 8.16 -13.54 -3.51
N ASP A 605 9.42 -13.51 -3.07
CA ASP A 605 10.39 -14.57 -3.32
C ASP A 605 9.93 -15.91 -2.75
N LEU A 606 9.37 -15.91 -1.54
CA LEU A 606 8.80 -17.09 -0.91
C LEU A 606 7.54 -17.58 -1.63
N GLN A 607 6.67 -16.67 -2.06
CA GLN A 607 5.48 -17.01 -2.82
C GLN A 607 5.79 -17.66 -4.17
N GLN A 608 6.79 -17.17 -4.91
CA GLN A 608 7.24 -17.80 -6.15
C GLN A 608 7.70 -19.24 -5.92
N ARG A 609 8.33 -19.51 -4.77
CA ARG A 609 8.75 -20.87 -4.41
C ARG A 609 7.58 -21.77 -4.02
N LEU A 610 6.59 -21.23 -3.32
CA LEU A 610 5.37 -21.96 -2.99
C LEU A 610 4.61 -22.38 -4.26
N LEU A 611 4.53 -21.50 -5.26
CA LEU A 611 3.92 -21.81 -6.55
C LEU A 611 4.68 -22.89 -7.31
N ALA A 612 6.01 -22.75 -7.42
CA ALA A 612 6.85 -23.77 -8.04
C ALA A 612 6.73 -25.14 -7.34
N ALA A 613 6.59 -25.15 -6.01
CA ALA A 613 6.37 -26.38 -5.25
C ALA A 613 4.99 -26.99 -5.52
N ALA A 614 3.93 -26.17 -5.62
CA ALA A 614 2.58 -26.63 -5.93
C ALA A 614 2.50 -27.23 -7.35
N GLU A 615 3.04 -26.54 -8.36
CA GLU A 615 3.11 -27.03 -9.74
C GLU A 615 3.88 -28.36 -9.83
N ALA A 616 4.96 -28.51 -9.06
CA ALA A 616 5.72 -29.75 -9.02
C ALA A 616 4.91 -30.92 -8.41
N VAL A 617 4.06 -30.66 -7.42
CA VAL A 617 3.15 -31.67 -6.84
C VAL A 617 2.08 -32.06 -7.86
N GLU A 618 1.44 -31.09 -8.51
CA GLU A 618 0.42 -31.36 -9.54
C GLU A 618 1.00 -32.15 -10.73
N ALA A 619 2.19 -31.78 -11.20
CA ALA A 619 2.88 -32.50 -12.26
C ALA A 619 3.23 -33.94 -11.86
N ALA A 620 3.62 -34.17 -10.61
CA ALA A 620 3.89 -35.52 -10.10
C ALA A 620 2.62 -36.37 -10.01
N GLU A 621 1.48 -35.79 -9.57
CA GLU A 621 0.19 -36.48 -9.53
C GLU A 621 -0.32 -36.81 -10.94
N ALA A 622 -0.15 -35.91 -11.92
CA ALA A 622 -0.56 -36.14 -13.31
C ALA A 622 0.20 -37.29 -14.00
N VAL A 623 1.52 -37.39 -13.78
CA VAL A 623 2.33 -38.51 -14.29
C VAL A 623 1.88 -39.84 -13.67
N GLU A 624 1.42 -39.82 -12.41
CA GLU A 624 0.97 -41.03 -11.73
C GLU A 624 -0.38 -41.52 -12.27
N GLU A 625 -1.36 -40.64 -12.51
CA GLU A 625 -2.63 -41.02 -13.16
C GLU A 625 -2.40 -41.65 -14.53
N GLU A 626 -1.47 -41.09 -15.34
CA GLU A 626 -1.14 -41.65 -16.64
C GLU A 626 -0.45 -43.02 -16.53
N SER A 627 0.37 -43.23 -15.50
CA SER A 627 1.00 -44.54 -15.20
C SER A 627 0.01 -45.60 -14.71
N VAL A 628 -1.03 -45.20 -13.98
CA VAL A 628 -2.09 -46.12 -13.51
C VAL A 628 -3.00 -46.49 -14.67
N VAL A 629 -3.35 -45.55 -15.55
CA VAL A 629 -4.16 -45.82 -16.75
C VAL A 629 -3.42 -46.72 -17.74
N THR A 630 -2.13 -46.48 -17.98
CA THR A 630 -1.32 -47.34 -18.86
C THR A 630 -1.12 -48.75 -18.30
N ASN A 631 -0.89 -48.91 -16.99
CA ASN A 631 -0.80 -50.23 -16.37
C ASN A 631 -2.16 -50.97 -16.29
N ALA A 632 -3.27 -50.26 -16.11
CA ALA A 632 -4.61 -50.84 -16.21
C ALA A 632 -4.93 -51.31 -17.65
N GLY A 633 -4.45 -50.58 -18.67
CA GLY A 633 -4.55 -50.98 -20.07
C GLY A 633 -3.73 -52.24 -20.41
N VAL A 634 -2.54 -52.39 -19.83
CA VAL A 634 -1.70 -53.59 -19.98
C VAL A 634 -2.29 -54.78 -19.22
N GLY A 635 -2.90 -54.55 -18.05
CA GLY A 635 -3.64 -55.59 -17.30
C GLY A 635 -4.89 -56.08 -18.03
N ALA A 636 -5.66 -55.20 -18.68
CA ALA A 636 -6.85 -55.57 -19.44
C ALA A 636 -6.54 -56.37 -20.72
N MET A 637 -5.37 -56.18 -21.34
CA MET A 637 -4.92 -57.02 -22.46
C MET A 637 -4.41 -58.40 -22.02
N ALA A 638 -4.02 -58.58 -20.76
CA ALA A 638 -3.61 -59.87 -20.23
C ALA A 638 -4.77 -60.74 -19.73
N VAL A 639 -5.97 -60.17 -19.50
CA VAL A 639 -7.15 -60.89 -18.97
C VAL A 639 -8.18 -61.24 -20.07
N ALA A 640 -7.99 -60.79 -21.31
CA ALA A 640 -8.82 -61.22 -22.45
C ALA A 640 -8.50 -62.64 -22.96
N ALA A 641 -7.75 -63.44 -22.20
CA ALA A 641 -7.39 -64.82 -22.52
C ALA A 641 -7.61 -65.80 -21.38
N ASP A 642 -8.58 -65.58 -20.48
CA ASP A 642 -9.20 -66.69 -19.75
C ASP A 642 -10.54 -66.26 -19.14
N ALA A 643 -11.65 -66.72 -19.70
CA ALA A 643 -12.98 -66.47 -19.16
C ALA A 643 -13.78 -67.78 -19.11
N GLY A 644 -13.70 -68.42 -17.94
CA GLY A 644 -14.60 -69.48 -17.51
C GLY A 644 -14.52 -69.64 -15.99
N GLY A 645 -15.35 -68.93 -15.23
CA GLY A 645 -15.46 -69.16 -13.79
C GLY A 645 -16.04 -68.02 -12.98
N ASP A 646 -17.26 -68.25 -12.50
CA ASP A 646 -18.00 -67.52 -11.48
C ASP A 646 -17.23 -67.45 -10.13
N VAL A 647 -17.42 -66.36 -9.36
CA VAL A 647 -17.60 -66.31 -7.88
C VAL A 647 -17.30 -64.91 -7.29
N ARG A 648 -18.22 -64.54 -6.39
CA ARG A 648 -18.32 -63.37 -5.48
C ARG A 648 -17.10 -63.08 -4.60
N GLY A 649 -16.94 -61.80 -4.22
CA GLY A 649 -16.23 -61.41 -2.99
C GLY A 649 -15.91 -59.91 -2.86
N GLU A 650 -16.80 -59.16 -2.19
CA GLU A 650 -16.54 -57.80 -1.69
C GLU A 650 -15.68 -57.86 -0.42
N ALA A 651 -14.36 -57.66 -0.52
CA ALA A 651 -13.48 -57.40 0.64
C ALA A 651 -12.12 -56.75 0.28
N GLY A 652 -11.99 -56.07 -0.87
CA GLY A 652 -10.70 -55.58 -1.38
C GLY A 652 -10.38 -54.09 -1.21
N VAL A 653 -11.35 -53.25 -0.81
CA VAL A 653 -11.22 -51.80 -1.01
C VAL A 653 -10.51 -51.08 0.15
N ALA A 654 -10.49 -51.66 1.36
CA ALA A 654 -9.90 -51.02 2.54
C ALA A 654 -8.36 -51.18 2.65
N ALA A 655 -7.80 -52.29 2.15
CA ALA A 655 -6.35 -52.54 2.19
C ALA A 655 -5.59 -51.73 1.12
N VAL A 656 -6.21 -51.54 -0.05
CA VAL A 656 -5.63 -50.71 -1.12
C VAL A 656 -5.59 -49.24 -0.71
N ALA A 657 -6.61 -48.74 -0.01
CA ALA A 657 -6.63 -47.35 0.48
C ALA A 657 -5.52 -47.04 1.52
N THR A 658 -5.13 -48.04 2.33
CA THR A 658 -4.09 -47.88 3.35
C THR A 658 -2.66 -48.00 2.79
N GLU A 659 -2.43 -48.90 1.81
CA GLU A 659 -1.15 -48.96 1.07
C GLU A 659 -0.91 -47.73 0.18
N VAL A 660 -1.98 -47.18 -0.42
CA VAL A 660 -1.93 -45.94 -1.21
C VAL A 660 -1.55 -44.75 -0.31
N SER A 661 -2.06 -44.68 0.93
CA SER A 661 -1.73 -43.63 1.90
C SER A 661 -0.25 -43.66 2.36
N LEU A 662 0.28 -44.85 2.63
CA LEU A 662 1.66 -45.03 3.09
C LEU A 662 2.67 -44.82 1.95
N SER A 663 2.32 -45.25 0.74
CA SER A 663 3.07 -44.95 -0.48
C SER A 663 3.10 -43.45 -0.82
N ARG A 664 1.97 -42.75 -0.61
CA ARG A 664 1.86 -41.29 -0.82
C ARG A 664 2.78 -40.51 0.14
N ARG A 665 2.85 -40.91 1.41
CA ARG A 665 3.77 -40.32 2.41
C ARG A 665 5.25 -40.57 2.11
N LEU A 666 5.61 -41.78 1.69
CA LEU A 666 7.00 -42.13 1.37
C LEU A 666 7.53 -41.43 0.11
N ARG A 667 6.63 -41.10 -0.84
CA ARG A 667 7.00 -40.50 -2.14
C ARG A 667 7.05 -38.97 -2.11
N LEU A 668 6.22 -38.31 -1.30
CA LEU A 668 6.39 -36.88 -0.98
C LEU A 668 7.79 -36.59 -0.39
N LEU A 669 8.32 -37.51 0.42
CA LEU A 669 9.69 -37.45 0.94
C LEU A 669 10.78 -37.61 -0.15
N GLN A 670 10.49 -38.33 -1.25
CA GLN A 670 11.43 -38.52 -2.36
C GLN A 670 11.42 -37.34 -3.34
N ALA A 671 10.26 -36.73 -3.61
CA ALA A 671 10.15 -35.53 -4.43
C ALA A 671 10.91 -34.33 -3.81
N ASN A 672 10.86 -34.19 -2.48
CA ASN A 672 11.63 -33.20 -1.72
C ASN A 672 13.15 -33.35 -1.91
N LYS A 673 13.64 -34.56 -2.17
CA LYS A 673 15.07 -34.83 -2.41
C LYS A 673 15.52 -34.42 -3.82
N ALA A 674 14.61 -34.38 -4.79
CA ALA A 674 14.88 -33.93 -6.16
C ALA A 674 14.89 -32.39 -6.27
N ALA A 675 14.04 -31.70 -5.52
CA ALA A 675 13.98 -30.23 -5.49
C ALA A 675 15.19 -29.58 -4.78
N GLY A 676 15.90 -30.31 -3.90
CA GLY A 676 17.05 -29.83 -3.12
C GLY A 676 18.44 -30.04 -3.73
N GLY A 677 18.55 -30.43 -5.00
CA GLY A 677 19.81 -30.84 -5.63
C GLY A 677 20.83 -29.72 -5.90
N LEU A 678 21.58 -29.31 -4.88
CA LEU A 678 22.87 -28.61 -5.02
C LEU A 678 23.89 -29.53 -5.73
N ARG A 679 24.30 -29.19 -6.95
CA ARG A 679 25.45 -29.83 -7.61
C ARG A 679 26.75 -29.23 -7.05
N ALA A 680 27.61 -30.08 -6.51
CA ALA A 680 29.00 -29.76 -6.18
C ALA A 680 29.82 -29.49 -7.47
N PRO A 681 30.85 -28.63 -7.43
CA PRO A 681 31.60 -28.23 -8.62
C PRO A 681 32.62 -29.30 -9.02
N ALA A 682 32.59 -29.70 -10.29
CA ALA A 682 33.65 -30.51 -10.88
C ALA A 682 34.64 -29.59 -11.60
N HIS A 683 35.86 -29.51 -11.06
CA HIS A 683 37.04 -29.01 -11.76
C HIS A 683 37.36 -29.90 -12.97
N ARG A 684 37.52 -29.29 -14.17
CA ARG A 684 38.64 -29.59 -15.08
C ARG A 684 38.76 -28.56 -16.22
N ASP A 685 40.02 -28.38 -16.56
CA ASP A 685 40.70 -27.33 -17.33
C ASP A 685 40.61 -27.55 -18.86
N PRO A 686 41.28 -26.75 -19.74
CA PRO A 686 40.71 -26.21 -20.96
C PRO A 686 41.27 -26.90 -22.21
N THR A 687 40.66 -26.70 -23.38
CA THR A 687 41.32 -26.45 -24.67
C THR A 687 40.37 -26.60 -25.85
N ALA A 688 40.37 -25.56 -26.68
CA ALA A 688 40.16 -25.48 -28.13
C ALA A 688 38.85 -26.03 -28.76
N PHE A 689 38.07 -25.14 -29.39
CA PHE A 689 37.92 -25.07 -30.87
C PHE A 689 37.06 -23.84 -31.30
N VAL A 690 37.75 -22.78 -31.72
CA VAL A 690 37.65 -21.99 -32.99
C VAL A 690 36.32 -21.88 -33.78
N PHE A 691 35.94 -20.62 -34.06
CA PHE A 691 35.02 -20.00 -35.09
C PHE A 691 33.55 -20.46 -35.10
N ASP A 692 32.54 -19.57 -35.11
CA ASP A 692 32.24 -18.68 -36.24
C ASP A 692 31.45 -17.42 -35.84
N ALA A 693 31.69 -16.32 -36.55
CA ALA A 693 31.10 -15.01 -36.37
C ALA A 693 30.29 -14.64 -37.62
N ALA A 694 28.96 -14.71 -37.58
CA ALA A 694 28.05 -13.96 -38.47
C ALA A 694 26.56 -14.24 -38.14
N ALA A 695 25.73 -13.21 -38.34
CA ALA A 695 24.26 -13.15 -38.24
C ALA A 695 23.73 -12.97 -36.80
N VAL A 696 22.99 -11.91 -36.43
CA VAL A 696 21.88 -11.27 -37.15
C VAL A 696 21.84 -9.77 -36.81
N ALA A 697 22.13 -8.94 -37.81
CA ALA A 697 21.60 -7.59 -37.90
C ALA A 697 20.35 -7.62 -38.79
N ALA A 698 19.38 -6.78 -38.43
CA ALA A 698 18.16 -6.43 -39.15
C ALA A 698 16.99 -7.43 -39.11
N ARG A 699 15.92 -7.04 -38.38
CA ARG A 699 14.57 -6.97 -38.96
C ARG A 699 13.61 -5.99 -38.23
N TRP A 700 13.43 -4.81 -38.85
CA TRP A 700 12.18 -4.06 -39.15
C TRP A 700 11.34 -3.54 -37.96
N ALA A 701 11.07 -2.24 -37.82
CA ALA A 701 10.31 -1.31 -38.69
C ALA A 701 8.82 -1.68 -38.84
N VAL A 702 8.00 -1.21 -37.89
CA VAL A 702 6.71 -0.51 -38.04
C VAL A 702 6.63 0.52 -36.90
#